data_AF-A0A0K1EH25-F1
#
_entry.id   AF-A0A0K1EH25-F1
#
_cell.length_a   1.000
_cell.length_b   1.000
_cell.length_c   1.000
_cell.angle_alpha   90.00
_cell.angle_beta   90.00
_cell.angle_gamma   90.00
#
_symmetry.space_group_name_H-M   'P 1'
#
loop_
_entity.id
_entity.type
_entity.pdbx_description
1 polymer ?
#
loop_
_entity_poly.entity_id
_entity_poly.type
_entity_poly.pdbx_seq_one_letter_code
_entity_poly.pdbx_strand_id
1 'polypeptide(L)'
;MASLPSRSLGRAARAMTATALVVGLTAPACSSLFPSDPPVVDDPEGPKLAPGEICVTPASSAIRLRFEPPLVALTPCGDPSGAPCERTVNVVMDPDVCVATPVQFQTSDGDVAAAPAAGAFNLHQAVVPLVIRAGAIGESTITAVVPRGDGTDATADLTVAVLGGERAACTGDAATPLLAAGDTLRGQGGLAGATIHLPQGADRPNSGSFIWSVAPFPAKLACVGDLDVPGHLPLGPAVAFSPDDTALQREIPLSVPLNPALLPAKARLRHIRLAYSSPQFPTPRPVPVADPRIERVDGQWALTFKAPRLGTYQAIVRADGGLTTRKRRLTHRAVMGISMGGGGSAMVGLRNHHLFDVVAPLGGPVDWTWLLHHIEQNHLGGFRSIAPGTVLEDIQLTADACSTSTDCAPGETCIGPQGVSPGHCALMPTPKDPYEHPSTFNRWWYEYPREGNGGSFNRTSYVQIFRDLALMFGNPNGDNFADGADNLPAGVPPDHPSVVGDSGQCGVWVDPLDDHPNKPQQEQLKQRCPAERCAHTLTLQGYYDDEYNPDGTFPVITVCDGSPQNQSLTPFANTWTPDGNGFPLELALAVDYNGNGVRDELEPLIRAGREPFEDTGVDGLPSHLEPGYIPGVNEDPAGDDYNAQYNPTGTEGDHRYQLGEPYQDVGLDGVAGTPQQPPGGWKTPGDGYDVGEGDGRFTVSRGLQRVWDVDPHSIVRRWSKDIPGGDLDDVALSRIDLWTDGGTRDLFNFMVDAQHLTGAFAARGRDVTYLTDFGAAPGLNGSTPEQYMGGHTIWEDLQGVVLQRYGKADPTSADIENGSGQHVGTASEILARLQAALYFAGSRWPEPELRRLVEKSTDKPAENLERCEINGTCIFDFTSTFGRMGPVAVNLPPGYGHADLQTRRYPVIYLMHGYGQEPQDLAAAGLILQALMNDGQASTRSRLPKAIVVYVDGRCRENAAGKAECLQGTFYGDSVREQGPQMEQWMLELMDHVDQRFRTLGETEVNWAE
;
A
#
# COMPACT_ATOMS: atom_id res chain seq x y z
N MET A 1 -13.92 -23.00 -31.89
CA MET A 1 -14.58 -21.76 -31.43
C MET A 1 -16.06 -21.86 -31.76
N ALA A 2 -16.90 -22.11 -30.77
CA ALA A 2 -18.35 -22.04 -30.87
C ALA A 2 -18.83 -20.90 -29.95
N SER A 3 -19.71 -20.06 -30.48
CA SER A 3 -20.23 -18.83 -29.88
C SER A 3 -20.86 -19.06 -28.50
N LEU A 4 -20.35 -18.36 -27.48
CA LEU A 4 -21.06 -18.09 -26.23
C LEU A 4 -21.96 -16.83 -26.41
N PRO A 5 -23.15 -16.76 -25.78
CA PRO A 5 -24.11 -15.70 -26.00
C PRO A 5 -23.69 -14.40 -25.30
N SER A 6 -23.75 -13.30 -26.03
CA SER A 6 -23.47 -11.93 -25.59
C SER A 6 -24.62 -11.33 -24.75
N ARG A 7 -24.92 -11.87 -23.57
CA ARG A 7 -25.91 -11.27 -22.65
C ARG A 7 -25.63 -11.61 -21.17
N SER A 8 -24.61 -11.00 -20.55
CA SER A 8 -24.47 -11.03 -19.07
C SER A 8 -23.49 -10.01 -18.46
N LEU A 9 -23.02 -8.98 -19.18
CA LEU A 9 -22.14 -7.96 -18.58
C LEU A 9 -22.96 -6.75 -18.12
N GLY A 10 -23.13 -6.62 -16.79
CA GLY A 10 -23.72 -5.48 -16.12
C GLY A 10 -23.01 -4.16 -16.41
N ARG A 11 -23.68 -3.03 -16.14
CA ARG A 11 -23.17 -1.68 -16.48
C ARG A 11 -21.85 -1.34 -15.76
N ALA A 12 -21.58 -1.89 -14.58
CA ALA A 12 -20.29 -1.75 -13.87
C ALA A 12 -19.16 -2.51 -14.58
N ALA A 13 -19.45 -3.72 -15.07
CA ALA A 13 -18.49 -4.50 -15.85
C ALA A 13 -18.12 -3.82 -17.16
N ARG A 14 -19.01 -3.02 -17.78
CA ARG A 14 -18.66 -2.21 -18.97
C ARG A 14 -17.61 -1.13 -18.70
N ALA A 15 -17.49 -0.58 -17.49
CA ALA A 15 -16.44 0.39 -17.18
C ALA A 15 -15.06 -0.28 -17.03
N MET A 16 -15.00 -1.47 -16.41
CA MET A 16 -13.76 -2.25 -16.32
C MET A 16 -13.39 -2.97 -17.63
N THR A 17 -14.37 -3.42 -18.42
CA THR A 17 -14.11 -4.17 -19.67
C THR A 17 -14.01 -3.29 -20.92
N ALA A 18 -14.65 -2.12 -20.99
CA ALA A 18 -14.67 -1.33 -22.25
C ALA A 18 -13.44 -0.46 -22.47
N THR A 19 -12.65 -0.14 -21.45
CA THR A 19 -11.49 0.77 -21.63
C THR A 19 -10.16 0.18 -21.14
N ALA A 20 -10.12 -0.59 -20.04
CA ALA A 20 -8.85 -1.10 -19.50
C ALA A 20 -8.39 -2.42 -20.14
N LEU A 21 -9.28 -3.38 -20.41
CA LEU A 21 -8.88 -4.69 -20.96
C LEU A 21 -8.78 -4.76 -22.49
N VAL A 22 -9.47 -3.87 -23.22
CA VAL A 22 -9.49 -3.93 -24.70
C VAL A 22 -8.57 -2.89 -25.36
N VAL A 23 -8.30 -1.74 -24.73
CA VAL A 23 -7.47 -0.67 -25.33
C VAL A 23 -5.97 -0.83 -25.03
N GLY A 24 -5.59 -1.58 -23.98
CA GLY A 24 -4.20 -1.98 -23.72
C GLY A 24 -3.62 -2.97 -24.75
N LEU A 25 -4.44 -3.51 -25.65
CA LEU A 25 -4.02 -4.44 -26.70
C LEU A 25 -3.41 -3.75 -27.95
N THR A 26 -3.26 -2.42 -27.96
CA THR A 26 -2.76 -1.69 -29.15
C THR A 26 -1.45 -0.90 -28.98
N ALA A 27 -0.65 -1.15 -27.93
CA ALA A 27 0.80 -0.89 -27.95
C ALA A 27 1.54 -2.19 -28.33
N PRO A 28 2.76 -2.18 -28.90
CA PRO A 28 3.28 -3.25 -29.77
C PRO A 28 3.75 -4.53 -29.03
N ALA A 29 3.07 -4.93 -27.95
CA ALA A 29 3.20 -6.24 -27.33
C ALA A 29 2.11 -7.25 -27.79
N CYS A 30 1.13 -6.81 -28.60
CA CYS A 30 0.09 -7.67 -29.17
C CYS A 30 0.11 -7.67 -30.71
N SER A 31 1.22 -8.13 -31.28
CA SER A 31 1.19 -8.73 -32.62
C SER A 31 2.00 -10.03 -32.59
N SER A 32 1.33 -11.12 -32.95
CA SER A 32 1.81 -12.52 -33.01
C SER A 32 1.90 -13.32 -31.69
N LEU A 33 0.78 -13.45 -30.96
CA LEU A 33 0.69 -14.47 -29.89
C LEU A 33 0.46 -15.91 -30.39
N PHE A 34 0.34 -16.15 -31.70
CA PHE A 34 0.35 -17.51 -32.26
C PHE A 34 0.91 -17.53 -33.70
N PRO A 35 2.23 -17.65 -33.91
CA PRO A 35 2.68 -18.51 -34.99
C PRO A 35 2.25 -19.93 -34.61
N SER A 36 1.55 -20.63 -35.50
CA SER A 36 1.28 -22.05 -35.37
C SER A 36 2.51 -22.80 -34.87
N ASP A 37 2.39 -23.50 -33.74
CA ASP A 37 3.45 -24.32 -33.16
C ASP A 37 4.05 -25.23 -34.26
N PRO A 38 5.37 -25.18 -34.54
CA PRO A 38 5.99 -26.19 -35.38
C PRO A 38 5.89 -27.56 -34.68
N PRO A 39 5.80 -28.66 -35.44
CA PRO A 39 5.64 -29.99 -34.87
C PRO A 39 6.82 -30.32 -33.95
N VAL A 40 6.51 -30.98 -32.82
CA VAL A 40 7.49 -31.59 -31.91
C VAL A 40 8.36 -32.54 -32.72
N VAL A 41 9.66 -32.24 -32.82
CA VAL A 41 10.65 -33.16 -33.38
C VAL A 41 11.30 -33.86 -32.18
N ASP A 42 11.03 -35.15 -32.03
CA ASP A 42 11.75 -36.00 -31.08
C ASP A 42 13.22 -36.11 -31.53
N ASP A 43 14.11 -35.36 -30.88
CA ASP A 43 15.55 -35.54 -31.00
C ASP A 43 16.02 -36.54 -29.92
N PRO A 44 16.58 -37.70 -30.28
CA PRO A 44 16.99 -38.74 -29.33
C PRO A 44 18.15 -38.37 -28.41
N GLU A 45 18.77 -37.18 -28.54
CA GLU A 45 19.81 -36.66 -27.63
C GLU A 45 19.31 -35.61 -26.61
N GLY A 46 17.98 -35.47 -26.43
CA GLY A 46 17.39 -34.52 -25.49
C GLY A 46 17.58 -34.84 -23.99
N PRO A 47 17.46 -33.83 -23.10
CA PRO A 47 17.55 -34.00 -21.65
C PRO A 47 16.38 -34.84 -21.14
N LYS A 48 16.58 -35.58 -20.04
CA LYS A 48 15.52 -36.38 -19.43
C LYS A 48 14.46 -35.48 -18.79
N LEU A 49 13.32 -35.32 -19.45
CA LEU A 49 12.16 -34.58 -18.95
C LEU A 49 11.46 -35.33 -17.82
N ALA A 50 10.93 -34.60 -16.84
CA ALA A 50 9.98 -35.16 -15.89
C ALA A 50 8.63 -35.48 -16.57
N PRO A 51 7.79 -36.34 -15.97
CA PRO A 51 6.45 -36.59 -16.52
C PRO A 51 5.65 -35.28 -16.66
N GLY A 52 5.05 -35.04 -17.84
CA GLY A 52 4.29 -33.83 -18.17
C GLY A 52 5.11 -32.54 -18.32
N GLU A 53 6.44 -32.62 -18.21
CA GLU A 53 7.34 -31.50 -18.48
C GLU A 53 7.64 -31.41 -19.97
N ILE A 54 7.75 -30.19 -20.49
CA ILE A 54 8.17 -29.93 -21.87
C ILE A 54 9.46 -29.11 -21.91
N CYS A 55 10.18 -29.27 -23.00
CA CYS A 55 11.23 -28.35 -23.39
C CYS A 55 11.01 -27.92 -24.84
N VAL A 56 11.00 -26.61 -25.08
CA VAL A 56 10.82 -26.03 -26.40
C VAL A 56 12.11 -25.32 -26.80
N THR A 57 12.65 -25.65 -27.97
CA THR A 57 13.81 -24.93 -28.50
C THR A 57 13.43 -23.47 -28.74
N PRO A 58 14.08 -22.51 -28.07
CA PRO A 58 13.70 -21.12 -28.18
C PRO A 58 14.08 -20.54 -29.54
N ALA A 59 13.31 -19.55 -30.00
CA ALA A 59 13.70 -18.75 -31.15
C ALA A 59 15.03 -18.04 -30.86
N SER A 60 15.94 -18.00 -31.82
CA SER A 60 17.24 -17.33 -31.70
C SER A 60 17.10 -15.89 -31.20
N SER A 61 16.10 -15.18 -31.71
CA SER A 61 15.79 -13.79 -31.34
C SER A 61 15.21 -13.63 -29.93
N ALA A 62 14.83 -14.70 -29.23
CA ALA A 62 14.33 -14.67 -27.86
C ALA A 62 15.42 -14.79 -26.81
N ILE A 63 16.58 -15.36 -27.16
CA ILE A 63 17.66 -15.61 -26.20
C ILE A 63 18.24 -14.28 -25.69
N ARG A 64 18.19 -14.09 -24.38
CA ARG A 64 18.71 -12.93 -23.65
C ARG A 64 19.60 -13.39 -22.49
N LEU A 65 20.61 -12.59 -22.18
CA LEU A 65 21.49 -12.76 -21.04
C LEU A 65 21.37 -11.56 -20.10
N ARG A 66 21.64 -11.77 -18.82
CA ARG A 66 21.87 -10.69 -17.85
C ARG A 66 22.78 -11.16 -16.72
N PHE A 67 23.41 -10.20 -16.04
CA PHE A 67 24.14 -10.42 -14.80
C PHE A 67 23.32 -9.97 -13.59
N GLU A 68 23.37 -10.73 -12.51
CA GLU A 68 22.72 -10.43 -11.23
C GLU A 68 23.75 -10.54 -10.09
N PRO A 69 24.22 -9.42 -9.49
CA PRO A 69 23.98 -8.03 -9.91
C PRO A 69 24.78 -7.65 -11.19
N PRO A 70 24.39 -6.57 -11.89
CA PRO A 70 25.09 -6.09 -13.10
C PRO A 70 26.38 -5.29 -12.81
N LEU A 71 26.66 -5.01 -11.54
CA LEU A 71 27.85 -4.30 -11.07
C LEU A 71 28.43 -5.01 -9.85
N VAL A 72 29.74 -5.17 -9.83
CA VAL A 72 30.50 -5.60 -8.65
C VAL A 72 31.67 -4.65 -8.40
N ALA A 73 31.81 -4.23 -7.15
CA ALA A 73 32.97 -3.49 -6.66
C ALA A 73 33.75 -4.32 -5.64
N LEU A 74 35.08 -4.33 -5.77
CA LEU A 74 36.00 -5.13 -4.96
C LEU A 74 37.25 -4.34 -4.61
N THR A 75 38.00 -4.81 -3.62
CA THR A 75 39.36 -4.33 -3.34
C THR A 75 40.41 -5.32 -3.84
N PRO A 76 41.65 -4.88 -4.15
CA PRO A 76 42.75 -5.81 -4.44
C PRO A 76 42.93 -6.82 -3.31
N CYS A 77 43.25 -8.08 -3.65
CA CYS A 77 43.48 -9.08 -2.62
C CYS A 77 44.66 -8.71 -1.72
N GLY A 78 44.44 -8.72 -0.39
CA GLY A 78 45.43 -8.30 0.60
C GLY A 78 45.40 -6.81 0.94
N ASP A 79 44.39 -6.08 0.48
CA ASP A 79 44.15 -4.69 0.89
C ASP A 79 44.04 -4.57 2.43
N PRO A 80 44.70 -3.57 3.06
CA PRO A 80 44.71 -3.42 4.51
C PRO A 80 43.33 -3.18 5.16
N SER A 81 42.35 -2.71 4.40
CA SER A 81 40.98 -2.50 4.88
C SER A 81 40.27 -3.80 5.29
N GLY A 82 40.73 -4.95 4.80
CA GLY A 82 40.05 -6.23 4.98
C GLY A 82 38.76 -6.38 4.18
N ALA A 83 38.47 -5.43 3.28
CA ALA A 83 37.34 -5.51 2.35
C ALA A 83 37.45 -6.72 1.40
N PRO A 84 36.33 -7.21 0.84
CA PRO A 84 36.36 -8.39 0.00
C PRO A 84 37.13 -8.15 -1.30
N CYS A 85 37.91 -9.15 -1.71
CA CYS A 85 38.56 -9.19 -3.02
C CYS A 85 37.91 -10.19 -3.99
N GLU A 86 36.82 -10.85 -3.57
CA GLU A 86 36.01 -11.71 -4.43
C GLU A 86 34.52 -11.58 -4.12
N ARG A 87 33.68 -11.79 -5.13
CA ARG A 87 32.21 -11.83 -4.98
C ARG A 87 31.58 -12.75 -6.01
N THR A 88 30.49 -13.40 -5.61
CA THR A 88 29.67 -14.24 -6.51
C THR A 88 28.70 -13.38 -7.31
N VAL A 89 28.64 -13.63 -8.62
CA VAL A 89 27.68 -13.03 -9.56
C VAL A 89 27.01 -14.15 -10.34
N ASN A 90 25.72 -14.00 -10.62
CA ASN A 90 24.97 -14.93 -11.43
C ASN A 90 24.85 -14.42 -12.86
N VAL A 91 25.10 -15.28 -13.85
CA VAL A 91 24.70 -15.04 -15.24
C VAL A 91 23.41 -15.81 -15.47
N VAL A 92 22.38 -15.11 -15.90
CA VAL A 92 21.07 -15.69 -16.19
C VAL A 92 20.81 -15.68 -17.68
N MET A 93 20.26 -16.78 -18.20
CA MET A 93 19.76 -16.86 -19.57
C MET A 93 18.25 -17.07 -19.57
N ASP A 94 17.55 -16.29 -20.39
CA ASP A 94 16.14 -16.49 -20.71
C ASP A 94 15.97 -16.75 -22.22
N PRO A 95 15.09 -17.69 -22.62
CA PRO A 95 14.44 -18.73 -21.80
C PRO A 95 15.38 -19.92 -21.49
N ASP A 96 14.84 -20.97 -20.85
CA ASP A 96 15.53 -22.27 -20.72
C ASP A 96 15.84 -22.88 -22.10
N VAL A 97 16.94 -23.62 -22.22
CA VAL A 97 17.35 -24.34 -23.45
C VAL A 97 17.28 -25.85 -23.26
N CYS A 98 16.93 -26.58 -24.32
CA CYS A 98 16.86 -28.04 -24.28
C CYS A 98 18.23 -28.69 -24.42
N VAL A 99 19.12 -28.09 -25.20
CA VAL A 99 20.47 -28.59 -25.41
C VAL A 99 21.46 -27.70 -24.70
N ALA A 100 22.51 -28.32 -24.15
CA ALA A 100 23.60 -27.63 -23.49
C ALA A 100 24.15 -26.50 -24.38
N THR A 101 23.99 -25.26 -23.93
CA THR A 101 24.37 -24.07 -24.68
C THR A 101 25.58 -23.43 -24.00
N PRO A 102 26.77 -23.43 -24.64
CA PRO A 102 27.98 -22.92 -24.02
C PRO A 102 27.91 -21.40 -23.84
N VAL A 103 28.42 -20.92 -22.72
CA VAL A 103 28.67 -19.49 -22.47
C VAL A 103 30.16 -19.24 -22.34
N GLN A 104 30.65 -18.26 -23.09
CA GLN A 104 32.03 -17.78 -23.01
C GLN A 104 32.06 -16.42 -22.36
N PHE A 105 33.19 -16.09 -21.74
CA PHE A 105 33.41 -14.80 -21.11
C PHE A 105 34.62 -14.12 -21.71
N GLN A 106 34.47 -12.83 -21.99
CA GLN A 106 35.53 -11.96 -22.47
C GLN A 106 35.72 -10.85 -21.46
N THR A 107 36.97 -10.38 -21.29
CA THR A 107 37.28 -9.28 -20.37
C THR A 107 37.85 -8.08 -21.11
N SER A 108 37.32 -6.93 -20.72
CA SER A 108 37.90 -5.58 -20.77
C SER A 108 39.42 -5.49 -20.73
N ASP A 109 39.88 -5.96 -19.58
CA ASP A 109 41.20 -5.80 -19.03
C ASP A 109 41.41 -6.96 -18.05
N GLY A 110 42.27 -7.89 -18.45
CA GLY A 110 42.59 -9.09 -17.67
C GLY A 110 43.46 -8.82 -16.44
N ASP A 111 44.12 -7.65 -16.38
CA ASP A 111 44.89 -7.24 -15.21
C ASP A 111 43.97 -6.76 -14.08
N VAL A 112 42.85 -6.10 -14.41
CA VAL A 112 41.82 -5.69 -13.45
C VAL A 112 40.91 -6.84 -13.04
N ALA A 113 40.39 -7.61 -14.01
CA ALA A 113 39.55 -8.77 -13.75
C ALA A 113 39.74 -9.83 -14.85
N ALA A 114 40.22 -11.00 -14.47
CA ALA A 114 40.39 -12.11 -15.42
C ALA A 114 39.03 -12.61 -15.94
N ALA A 115 38.99 -13.00 -17.22
CA ALA A 115 37.82 -13.64 -17.80
C ALA A 115 37.50 -14.95 -17.04
N PRO A 116 36.25 -15.15 -16.56
CA PRO A 116 35.83 -16.39 -15.94
C PRO A 116 35.97 -17.59 -16.87
N ALA A 117 36.03 -18.79 -16.28
CA ALA A 117 36.00 -20.03 -17.06
C ALA A 117 34.68 -20.15 -17.83
N ALA A 118 34.74 -20.74 -19.03
CA ALA A 118 33.54 -21.02 -19.81
C ALA A 118 32.57 -21.92 -19.03
N GLY A 119 31.28 -21.69 -19.23
CA GLY A 119 30.20 -22.46 -18.63
C GLY A 119 29.23 -22.98 -19.69
N ALA A 120 28.10 -23.51 -19.25
CA ALA A 120 26.99 -23.84 -20.12
C ALA A 120 25.66 -23.66 -19.39
N PHE A 121 24.64 -23.28 -20.14
CA PHE A 121 23.25 -23.33 -19.72
C PHE A 121 22.63 -24.65 -20.18
N ASN A 122 21.78 -25.22 -19.33
CA ASN A 122 21.06 -26.46 -19.61
C ASN A 122 19.60 -26.32 -19.19
N LEU A 123 18.78 -27.30 -19.56
CA LEU A 123 17.46 -27.45 -18.98
C LEU A 123 17.59 -27.56 -17.45
N HIS A 124 16.80 -26.76 -16.71
CA HIS A 124 16.84 -26.59 -15.24
C HIS A 124 18.08 -25.88 -14.69
N GLN A 125 18.96 -25.40 -15.55
CA GLN A 125 20.15 -24.63 -15.18
C GLN A 125 20.21 -23.34 -15.98
N ALA A 126 19.26 -22.44 -15.68
CA ALA A 126 19.19 -21.10 -16.27
C ALA A 126 20.22 -20.13 -15.68
N VAL A 127 20.96 -20.53 -14.65
CA VAL A 127 21.90 -19.69 -13.91
C VAL A 127 23.29 -20.33 -13.88
N VAL A 128 24.30 -19.56 -14.25
CA VAL A 128 25.73 -19.90 -14.10
C VAL A 128 26.34 -18.98 -13.04
N PRO A 129 26.66 -19.48 -11.83
CA PRO A 129 27.33 -18.69 -10.80
C PRO A 129 28.82 -18.51 -11.14
N LEU A 130 29.32 -17.30 -11.00
CA LEU A 130 30.70 -16.90 -11.25
C LEU A 130 31.29 -16.31 -9.98
N VAL A 131 32.53 -16.65 -9.65
CA VAL A 131 33.30 -15.95 -8.62
C VAL A 131 34.22 -14.95 -9.32
N ILE A 132 33.92 -13.66 -9.16
CA ILE A 132 34.73 -12.57 -9.69
C ILE A 132 35.77 -12.23 -8.65
N ARG A 133 37.05 -12.22 -9.06
CA ARG A 133 38.19 -11.91 -8.19
C ARG A 133 38.91 -10.66 -8.68
N ALA A 134 39.25 -9.78 -7.74
CA ALA A 134 39.94 -8.54 -8.02
C ALA A 134 41.41 -8.76 -8.43
N GLY A 135 41.84 -8.04 -9.46
CA GLY A 135 43.24 -7.86 -9.86
C GLY A 135 43.75 -6.46 -9.50
N ALA A 136 44.28 -5.75 -10.49
CA ALA A 136 44.76 -4.38 -10.37
C ALA A 136 43.59 -3.39 -10.19
N ILE A 137 43.87 -2.27 -9.52
CA ILE A 137 42.92 -1.16 -9.40
C ILE A 137 42.59 -0.63 -10.79
N GLY A 138 41.29 -0.51 -11.09
CA GLY A 138 40.78 -0.12 -12.39
C GLY A 138 39.35 -0.58 -12.61
N GLU A 139 38.84 -0.39 -13.82
CA GLU A 139 37.54 -0.91 -14.24
C GLU A 139 37.71 -1.85 -15.42
N SER A 140 36.94 -2.92 -15.44
CA SER A 140 36.88 -3.88 -16.54
C SER A 140 35.44 -4.31 -16.76
N THR A 141 35.10 -4.59 -18.01
CA THR A 141 33.81 -5.18 -18.37
C THR A 141 34.00 -6.66 -18.67
N ILE A 142 33.25 -7.52 -17.98
CA ILE A 142 33.15 -8.93 -18.33
C ILE A 142 31.91 -9.11 -19.21
N THR A 143 32.10 -9.49 -20.47
CA THR A 143 31.01 -9.75 -21.41
C THR A 143 30.75 -11.26 -21.48
N ALA A 144 29.53 -11.66 -21.16
CA ALA A 144 29.03 -13.01 -21.41
C ALA A 144 28.57 -13.13 -22.87
N VAL A 145 28.94 -14.20 -23.55
CA VAL A 145 28.61 -14.45 -24.96
C VAL A 145 28.02 -15.84 -25.12
N VAL A 146 26.81 -15.91 -25.67
CA VAL A 146 26.10 -17.15 -26.00
C VAL A 146 25.69 -17.14 -27.47
N PRO A 147 26.00 -18.18 -28.25
CA PRO A 147 25.52 -18.29 -29.63
C PRO A 147 24.01 -18.53 -29.68
N ARG A 148 23.29 -17.77 -30.52
CA ARG A 148 21.83 -17.94 -30.69
C ARG A 148 21.44 -19.03 -31.70
N GLY A 149 22.42 -19.59 -32.40
CA GLY A 149 22.22 -20.61 -33.43
C GLY A 149 21.85 -20.08 -34.83
N ASP A 150 21.62 -18.77 -34.99
CA ASP A 150 21.34 -18.12 -36.28
C ASP A 150 22.56 -17.37 -36.86
N GLY A 151 23.74 -17.62 -36.29
CA GLY A 151 24.98 -16.90 -36.62
C GLY A 151 25.15 -15.57 -35.87
N THR A 152 24.24 -15.22 -34.97
CA THR A 152 24.39 -14.07 -34.05
C THR A 152 24.58 -14.54 -32.61
N ASP A 153 25.12 -13.65 -31.77
CA ASP A 153 25.33 -13.91 -30.34
C ASP A 153 24.38 -13.07 -29.49
N ALA A 154 23.95 -13.64 -28.36
CA ALA A 154 23.39 -12.92 -27.24
C ALA A 154 24.52 -12.51 -26.30
N THR A 155 24.52 -11.26 -25.87
CA THR A 155 25.54 -10.73 -24.95
C THR A 155 24.90 -10.05 -23.75
N ALA A 156 25.63 -10.03 -22.65
CA ALA A 156 25.38 -9.19 -21.48
C ALA A 156 26.71 -8.74 -20.89
N ASP A 157 26.70 -7.63 -20.17
CA ASP A 157 27.90 -7.03 -19.57
C ASP A 157 27.78 -6.95 -18.05
N LEU A 158 28.88 -7.28 -17.38
CA LEU A 158 29.11 -7.06 -15.96
C LEU A 158 30.19 -6.00 -15.81
N THR A 159 29.88 -4.92 -15.09
CA THR A 159 30.90 -3.95 -14.69
C THR A 159 31.63 -4.46 -13.45
N VAL A 160 32.96 -4.55 -13.53
CA VAL A 160 33.85 -4.87 -12.40
C VAL A 160 34.70 -3.65 -12.08
N ALA A 161 34.50 -3.08 -10.89
CA ALA A 161 35.30 -1.97 -10.38
C ALA A 161 36.21 -2.47 -9.25
N VAL A 162 37.53 -2.42 -9.46
CA VAL A 162 38.52 -2.70 -8.43
C VAL A 162 39.03 -1.37 -7.88
N LEU A 163 38.72 -1.09 -6.61
CA LEU A 163 38.97 0.17 -5.93
C LEU A 163 39.93 -0.04 -4.76
N GLY A 164 40.66 1.00 -4.34
CA GLY A 164 41.38 0.93 -3.06
C GLY A 164 40.41 0.81 -1.88
N GLY A 165 40.84 0.20 -0.76
CA GLY A 165 40.03 0.03 0.45
C GLY A 165 39.85 1.29 1.32
N GLU A 166 40.11 2.48 0.78
CA GLU A 166 39.95 3.75 1.49
C GLU A 166 38.52 4.27 1.36
N ARG A 167 37.97 4.87 2.42
CA ARG A 167 36.68 5.58 2.33
C ARG A 167 36.85 6.85 1.49
N ALA A 168 35.77 7.26 0.82
CA ALA A 168 35.73 8.57 0.16
C ALA A 168 36.02 9.66 1.20
N ALA A 169 37.06 10.46 0.97
CA ALA A 169 37.42 11.56 1.87
C ALA A 169 36.37 12.68 1.76
N CYS A 170 35.98 13.26 2.88
CA CYS A 170 35.05 14.39 2.90
C CYS A 170 35.73 15.68 3.34
N THR A 171 35.77 16.67 2.44
CA THR A 171 36.25 18.02 2.75
C THR A 171 35.49 19.06 1.93
N GLY A 172 35.21 20.20 2.54
CA GLY A 172 34.63 21.37 1.88
C GLY A 172 33.13 21.51 2.06
N ASP A 173 32.57 22.52 1.39
CA ASP A 173 31.16 22.83 1.32
C ASP A 173 30.78 23.31 -0.08
N ALA A 174 29.51 23.19 -0.44
CA ALA A 174 28.94 23.77 -1.65
C ALA A 174 27.60 24.40 -1.29
N ALA A 175 27.29 25.58 -1.83
CA ALA A 175 26.03 26.26 -1.54
C ALA A 175 25.49 26.97 -2.78
N THR A 176 24.16 27.05 -2.87
CA THR A 176 23.45 27.96 -3.76
C THR A 176 22.46 28.78 -2.94
N PRO A 177 22.33 30.11 -3.18
CA PRO A 177 21.34 30.93 -2.50
C PRO A 177 19.90 30.55 -2.88
N LEU A 178 19.72 29.85 -4.00
CA LEU A 178 18.43 29.41 -4.50
C LEU A 178 18.62 28.16 -5.37
N LEU A 179 18.00 27.05 -4.99
CA LEU A 179 17.88 25.84 -5.78
C LEU A 179 16.48 25.83 -6.40
N ALA A 180 16.37 26.11 -7.70
CA ALA A 180 15.09 26.14 -8.41
C ALA A 180 14.83 24.83 -9.19
N ALA A 181 13.60 24.64 -9.68
CA ALA A 181 13.25 23.42 -10.40
C ALA A 181 14.10 23.25 -11.67
N GLY A 182 14.68 22.06 -11.83
CA GLY A 182 15.67 21.73 -12.85
C GLY A 182 17.13 21.90 -12.39
N ASP A 183 17.38 22.62 -11.30
CA ASP A 183 18.74 22.86 -10.80
C ASP A 183 19.30 21.65 -10.04
N THR A 184 20.62 21.51 -10.04
CA THR A 184 21.34 20.57 -9.19
C THR A 184 22.48 21.30 -8.50
N LEU A 185 22.51 21.29 -7.17
CA LEU A 185 23.69 21.68 -6.41
C LEU A 185 24.61 20.46 -6.31
N ARG A 186 25.87 20.65 -6.68
CA ARG A 186 26.88 19.58 -6.77
C ARG A 186 28.04 19.89 -5.83
N GLY A 187 28.45 18.89 -5.07
CA GLY A 187 29.69 18.94 -4.30
C GLY A 187 30.93 18.92 -5.20
N GLN A 188 32.03 19.49 -4.70
CA GLN A 188 33.33 19.52 -5.39
C GLN A 188 34.43 19.02 -4.44
N GLY A 189 35.58 18.60 -5.00
CA GLY A 189 36.69 18.10 -4.19
C GLY A 189 36.28 16.90 -3.35
N GLY A 190 36.43 17.00 -2.02
CA GLY A 190 36.01 15.94 -1.09
C GLY A 190 34.49 15.77 -0.95
N LEU A 191 33.67 16.66 -1.52
CA LEU A 191 32.21 16.46 -1.63
C LEU A 191 31.78 15.92 -3.01
N ALA A 192 32.72 15.59 -3.91
CA ALA A 192 32.37 15.06 -5.21
C ALA A 192 31.56 13.75 -5.07
N GLY A 193 30.46 13.65 -5.82
CA GLY A 193 29.47 12.57 -5.67
C GLY A 193 28.34 12.87 -4.68
N ALA A 194 28.37 14.01 -3.97
CA ALA A 194 27.23 14.52 -3.20
C ALA A 194 26.42 15.51 -4.05
N THR A 195 25.10 15.31 -4.14
CA THR A 195 24.21 16.20 -4.90
C THR A 195 22.85 16.34 -4.26
N ILE A 196 22.23 17.51 -4.43
CA ILE A 196 20.79 17.72 -4.23
C ILE A 196 20.20 18.29 -5.53
N HIS A 197 19.16 17.64 -6.04
CA HIS A 197 18.48 18.02 -7.27
C HIS A 197 17.02 18.35 -6.97
N LEU A 198 16.55 19.50 -7.46
CA LEU A 198 15.12 19.80 -7.49
C LEU A 198 14.59 19.46 -8.89
N PRO A 199 13.75 18.43 -9.07
CA PRO A 199 13.30 18.00 -10.40
C PRO A 199 12.58 19.10 -11.17
N GLN A 200 12.71 19.08 -12.50
CA GLN A 200 11.97 20.00 -13.35
C GLN A 200 10.45 19.78 -13.17
N GLY A 201 9.73 20.85 -12.84
CA GLY A 201 8.29 20.80 -12.58
C GLY A 201 7.90 20.68 -11.10
N ALA A 202 8.86 20.41 -10.22
CA ALA A 202 8.60 20.29 -8.79
C ALA A 202 8.06 21.57 -8.14
N ASP A 203 8.30 22.74 -8.74
CA ASP A 203 7.86 24.05 -8.24
C ASP A 203 6.51 24.52 -8.80
N ARG A 204 5.80 23.71 -9.60
CA ARG A 204 4.58 24.13 -10.29
C ARG A 204 3.34 24.04 -9.41
N PRO A 205 2.74 25.16 -8.99
CA PRO A 205 1.63 25.16 -8.06
C PRO A 205 0.25 25.18 -8.75
N ASN A 206 0.16 25.06 -10.08
CA ASN A 206 -1.07 25.42 -10.82
C ASN A 206 -1.49 24.48 -11.98
N SER A 207 -0.99 23.25 -12.06
CA SER A 207 -1.34 22.31 -13.14
C SER A 207 -1.85 20.96 -12.62
N GLY A 208 -2.96 21.01 -11.87
CA GLY A 208 -3.76 19.82 -11.54
C GLY A 208 -3.44 19.18 -10.20
N SER A 209 -2.16 18.88 -9.94
CA SER A 209 -1.70 18.10 -8.77
C SER A 209 -0.68 18.87 -7.91
N PHE A 210 -1.05 20.07 -7.49
CA PHE A 210 -0.16 21.10 -6.95
C PHE A 210 0.18 20.98 -5.46
N ILE A 211 -0.41 20.01 -4.77
CA ILE A 211 -0.35 19.89 -3.30
C ILE A 211 1.09 19.62 -2.83
N TRP A 212 1.91 19.02 -3.69
CA TRP A 212 3.27 18.60 -3.35
C TRP A 212 4.35 19.45 -4.02
N SER A 213 4.01 20.68 -4.39
CA SER A 213 5.00 21.60 -4.96
C SER A 213 6.07 21.95 -3.93
N VAL A 214 7.32 22.03 -4.40
CA VAL A 214 8.48 22.43 -3.60
C VAL A 214 8.95 23.76 -4.13
N ALA A 215 8.72 24.83 -3.35
CA ALA A 215 9.20 26.16 -3.68
C ALA A 215 10.74 26.18 -3.72
N PRO A 216 11.37 27.01 -4.58
CA PRO A 216 12.81 27.18 -4.56
C PRO A 216 13.33 27.59 -3.17
N PHE A 217 14.41 26.97 -2.70
CA PHE A 217 14.98 27.19 -1.37
C PHE A 217 16.51 27.34 -1.42
N PRO A 218 17.15 28.07 -0.48
CA PRO A 218 18.61 28.06 -0.37
C PRO A 218 19.09 26.65 -0.05
N ALA A 219 20.16 26.17 -0.67
CA ALA A 219 20.65 24.82 -0.41
C ALA A 219 22.15 24.83 -0.12
N LYS A 220 22.59 24.01 0.83
CA LYS A 220 24.00 23.79 1.15
C LYS A 220 24.31 22.31 1.36
N LEU A 221 25.47 21.88 0.89
CA LEU A 221 26.11 20.60 1.16
C LEU A 221 27.33 20.85 2.03
N ALA A 222 27.49 20.09 3.11
CA ALA A 222 28.67 20.16 3.97
C ALA A 222 29.10 18.78 4.47
N CYS A 223 30.41 18.57 4.55
CA CYS A 223 30.95 17.39 5.23
C CYS A 223 30.78 17.54 6.75
N VAL A 224 30.34 16.46 7.39
CA VAL A 224 30.24 16.39 8.86
C VAL A 224 30.89 15.10 9.38
N GLY A 225 31.00 14.97 10.71
CA GLY A 225 31.52 13.75 11.32
C GLY A 225 30.64 12.53 11.04
N ASP A 226 31.24 11.35 11.09
CA ASP A 226 30.51 10.08 10.91
C ASP A 226 29.34 9.99 11.91
N LEU A 227 28.21 9.50 11.42
CA LEU A 227 27.04 9.16 12.21
C LEU A 227 27.26 7.79 12.86
N ASP A 228 27.24 7.73 14.19
CA ASP A 228 27.40 6.49 14.93
C ASP A 228 26.06 5.74 14.99
N VAL A 229 25.97 4.62 14.27
CA VAL A 229 24.80 3.72 14.29
C VAL A 229 25.27 2.32 14.68
N PRO A 230 24.89 1.81 15.86
CA PRO A 230 25.34 0.51 16.34
C PRO A 230 25.11 -0.63 15.33
N GLY A 231 26.10 -1.52 15.20
CA GLY A 231 26.04 -2.68 14.30
C GLY A 231 26.26 -2.38 12.82
N HIS A 232 26.57 -1.13 12.47
CA HIS A 232 26.76 -0.71 11.09
C HIS A 232 28.18 -0.20 10.80
N LEU A 233 28.62 -0.36 9.57
CA LEU A 233 29.89 0.13 9.05
C LEU A 233 29.65 1.25 8.03
N PRO A 234 30.38 2.38 8.10
CA PRO A 234 30.25 3.44 7.11
C PRO A 234 30.86 3.04 5.77
N LEU A 235 30.12 3.23 4.68
CA LEU A 235 30.59 3.02 3.30
C LEU A 235 31.15 4.30 2.67
N GLY A 236 30.79 5.46 3.21
CA GLY A 236 31.22 6.78 2.76
C GLY A 236 31.13 7.79 3.89
N PRO A 237 31.39 9.08 3.61
CA PRO A 237 31.27 10.12 4.62
C PRO A 237 29.81 10.54 4.87
N ALA A 238 29.60 11.19 6.01
CA ALA A 238 28.34 11.87 6.30
C ALA A 238 28.28 13.24 5.59
N VAL A 239 27.15 13.53 4.96
CA VAL A 239 26.88 14.78 4.24
C VAL A 239 25.64 15.44 4.81
N ALA A 240 25.80 16.67 5.28
CA ALA A 240 24.70 17.54 5.69
C ALA A 240 24.12 18.28 4.48
N PHE A 241 22.80 18.18 4.34
CA PHE A 241 21.97 18.92 3.39
C PHE A 241 21.19 19.96 4.20
N SER A 242 21.45 21.25 3.97
CA SER A 242 20.81 22.35 4.73
C SER A 242 19.89 23.19 3.84
N PRO A 243 18.82 23.80 4.41
CA PRO A 243 18.43 23.81 5.83
C PRO A 243 18.02 22.43 6.35
N ASP A 244 18.59 22.01 7.46
CA ASP A 244 18.53 20.64 8.00
C ASP A 244 17.23 20.33 8.75
N ASP A 245 16.38 21.33 8.95
CA ASP A 245 15.02 21.30 9.47
C ASP A 245 13.95 21.19 8.38
N THR A 246 14.34 21.14 7.10
CA THR A 246 13.37 21.16 5.99
C THR A 246 12.68 19.81 5.79
N ALA A 247 11.36 19.81 5.95
CA ALA A 247 10.45 18.74 5.53
C ALA A 247 9.67 19.14 4.27
N LEU A 248 9.61 18.26 3.28
CA LEU A 248 8.99 18.47 1.98
C LEU A 248 7.77 17.56 1.81
N GLN A 249 6.77 18.06 1.08
CA GLN A 249 5.54 17.32 0.76
C GLN A 249 5.73 16.24 -0.33
N ARG A 250 6.96 16.02 -0.79
CA ARG A 250 7.36 14.97 -1.75
C ARG A 250 8.84 14.69 -1.58
N GLU A 251 9.30 13.56 -2.12
CA GLU A 251 10.74 13.34 -2.21
C GLU A 251 11.41 14.13 -3.34
N ILE A 252 12.69 14.43 -3.10
CA ILE A 252 13.63 14.94 -4.10
C ILE A 252 14.86 14.04 -4.18
N PRO A 253 15.54 13.97 -5.35
CA PRO A 253 16.76 13.18 -5.50
C PRO A 253 17.96 13.78 -4.74
N LEU A 254 18.63 12.91 -3.99
CA LEU A 254 19.85 13.17 -3.24
C LEU A 254 20.92 12.14 -3.60
N SER A 255 22.18 12.48 -3.37
CA SER A 255 23.27 11.50 -3.42
C SER A 255 24.32 11.76 -2.34
N VAL A 256 24.88 10.67 -1.81
CA VAL A 256 26.03 10.71 -0.89
C VAL A 256 27.17 9.86 -1.44
N PRO A 257 28.43 10.33 -1.39
CA PRO A 257 29.59 9.56 -1.85
C PRO A 257 29.73 8.26 -1.05
N LEU A 258 30.19 7.19 -1.68
CA LEU A 258 30.56 5.96 -1.01
C LEU A 258 31.63 5.19 -1.77
N ASN A 259 32.30 4.25 -1.09
CA ASN A 259 33.13 3.25 -1.73
C ASN A 259 32.40 1.89 -1.74
N PRO A 260 31.90 1.41 -2.90
CA PRO A 260 31.09 0.21 -2.96
C PRO A 260 31.92 -1.06 -2.73
N ALA A 261 33.26 -0.98 -2.85
CA ALA A 261 34.16 -2.09 -2.57
C ALA A 261 34.26 -2.43 -1.08
N LEU A 262 33.84 -1.52 -0.19
CA LEU A 262 33.80 -1.75 1.26
C LEU A 262 32.61 -2.59 1.72
N LEU A 263 31.67 -2.89 0.81
CA LEU A 263 30.52 -3.71 1.14
C LEU A 263 30.99 -5.12 1.55
N PRO A 264 30.56 -5.68 2.72
CA PRO A 264 30.97 -7.01 3.17
C PRO A 264 30.77 -8.11 2.11
N ALA A 265 31.54 -9.19 2.21
CA ALA A 265 31.62 -10.22 1.18
C ALA A 265 30.26 -10.84 0.79
N LYS A 266 29.38 -11.06 1.76
CA LYS A 266 28.03 -11.62 1.55
C LYS A 266 26.92 -10.58 1.55
N ALA A 267 27.24 -9.32 1.80
CA ALA A 267 26.26 -8.24 1.76
C ALA A 267 25.84 -7.95 0.32
N ARG A 268 24.64 -7.40 0.21
CA ARG A 268 23.85 -7.12 -1.00
C ARG A 268 23.30 -5.71 -0.91
N LEU A 269 22.67 -5.20 -1.96
CA LEU A 269 22.00 -3.90 -1.94
C LEU A 269 21.03 -3.77 -0.76
N ARG A 270 20.26 -4.82 -0.45
CA ARG A 270 19.39 -4.89 0.73
C ARG A 270 20.09 -4.74 2.08
N HIS A 271 21.40 -4.68 2.18
CA HIS A 271 22.09 -4.47 3.47
C HIS A 271 22.58 -3.04 3.66
N ILE A 272 22.52 -2.23 2.61
CA ILE A 272 22.88 -0.81 2.66
C ILE A 272 21.70 -0.04 3.25
N ARG A 273 21.98 0.85 4.20
CA ARG A 273 21.03 1.79 4.81
C ARG A 273 21.59 3.20 4.68
N LEU A 274 20.73 4.18 4.92
CA LEU A 274 21.18 5.53 5.22
C LEU A 274 21.00 5.80 6.70
N ALA A 275 22.09 6.15 7.38
CA ALA A 275 22.01 6.82 8.67
C ALA A 275 21.49 8.24 8.43
N TYR A 276 20.61 8.71 9.29
CA TYR A 276 20.05 10.06 9.26
C TYR A 276 20.08 10.71 10.64
N SER A 277 20.32 12.03 10.66
CA SER A 277 20.10 12.90 11.81
C SER A 277 19.74 14.33 11.38
N SER A 278 18.95 15.02 12.19
CA SER A 278 18.55 16.43 12.00
C SER A 278 18.25 17.08 13.36
N PRO A 279 17.97 18.39 13.42
CA PRO A 279 17.50 19.02 14.66
C PRO A 279 16.27 18.33 15.29
N GLN A 280 15.30 17.91 14.47
CA GLN A 280 14.13 17.13 14.91
C GLN A 280 14.49 15.68 15.28
N PHE A 281 15.56 15.12 14.73
CA PHE A 281 15.95 13.74 15.00
C PHE A 281 17.45 13.66 15.31
N PRO A 282 17.88 14.15 16.48
CA PRO A 282 19.30 14.38 16.78
C PRO A 282 20.10 13.08 16.91
N THR A 283 19.48 12.03 17.46
CA THR A 283 20.11 10.71 17.61
C THR A 283 20.16 9.99 16.26
N PRO A 284 21.36 9.67 15.72
CA PRO A 284 21.48 9.04 14.42
C PRO A 284 20.83 7.66 14.37
N ARG A 285 20.14 7.36 13.27
CA ARG A 285 19.38 6.11 13.09
C ARG A 285 19.33 5.70 11.62
N PRO A 286 19.19 4.40 11.30
CA PRO A 286 18.91 3.97 9.94
C PRO A 286 17.48 4.37 9.55
N VAL A 287 17.31 4.98 8.39
CA VAL A 287 15.99 5.33 7.84
C VAL A 287 15.81 4.70 6.46
N PRO A 288 14.59 4.24 6.11
CA PRO A 288 14.31 3.83 4.75
C PRO A 288 14.32 5.07 3.84
N VAL A 289 14.84 4.90 2.63
CA VAL A 289 14.80 5.90 1.56
C VAL A 289 14.30 5.26 0.29
N ALA A 290 13.79 6.08 -0.62
CA ALA A 290 13.24 5.57 -1.87
C ALA A 290 14.31 5.44 -2.96
N ASP A 291 14.18 4.39 -3.76
CA ASP A 291 14.98 4.08 -4.95
C ASP A 291 16.52 4.11 -4.76
N PRO A 292 17.09 3.47 -3.72
CA PRO A 292 18.54 3.48 -3.53
C PRO A 292 19.30 2.77 -4.66
N ARG A 293 20.28 3.45 -5.29
CA ARG A 293 21.13 2.89 -6.36
C ARG A 293 22.60 3.25 -6.16
N ILE A 294 23.48 2.28 -6.47
CA ILE A 294 24.93 2.52 -6.54
C ILE A 294 25.27 2.88 -7.97
N GLU A 295 25.75 4.10 -8.18
CA GLU A 295 26.13 4.60 -9.50
C GLU A 295 27.24 5.66 -9.44
N ARG A 296 27.69 6.10 -10.62
CA ARG A 296 28.69 7.16 -10.75
C ARG A 296 28.00 8.51 -10.87
N VAL A 297 28.23 9.39 -9.90
CA VAL A 297 27.79 10.79 -9.91
C VAL A 297 29.04 11.67 -10.03
N ASP A 298 29.12 12.44 -11.12
CA ASP A 298 30.28 13.29 -11.44
C ASP A 298 31.63 12.55 -11.36
N GLY A 299 31.65 11.29 -11.81
CA GLY A 299 32.84 10.45 -11.82
C GLY A 299 33.22 9.83 -10.46
N GLN A 300 32.45 10.07 -9.40
CA GLN A 300 32.61 9.42 -8.09
C GLN A 300 31.52 8.39 -7.84
N TRP A 301 31.85 7.33 -7.10
CA TRP A 301 30.83 6.37 -6.65
C TRP A 301 29.98 7.00 -5.56
N ALA A 302 28.66 6.85 -5.68
CA ALA A 302 27.69 7.40 -4.75
C ALA A 302 26.50 6.45 -4.57
N LEU A 303 25.79 6.60 -3.45
CA LEU A 303 24.42 6.11 -3.30
C LEU A 303 23.51 7.25 -3.74
N THR A 304 22.75 7.04 -4.80
CA THR A 304 21.63 7.93 -5.15
C THR A 304 20.35 7.39 -4.55
N PHE A 305 19.49 8.29 -4.10
CA PHE A 305 18.23 7.96 -3.42
C PHE A 305 17.28 9.16 -3.49
N LYS A 306 16.05 8.98 -3.05
CA LYS A 306 15.06 10.06 -2.89
C LYS A 306 14.60 10.12 -1.43
N ALA A 307 14.49 11.33 -0.89
CA ALA A 307 14.01 11.56 0.46
C ALA A 307 13.15 12.84 0.56
N PRO A 308 12.14 12.88 1.44
CA PRO A 308 11.30 14.05 1.65
C PRO A 308 11.85 15.02 2.71
N ARG A 309 13.00 14.73 3.33
CA ARG A 309 13.59 15.59 4.38
C ARG A 309 15.05 15.88 4.09
N LEU A 310 15.47 17.10 4.43
CA LEU A 310 16.88 17.46 4.52
C LEU A 310 17.42 17.12 5.91
N GLY A 311 18.73 17.25 6.09
CA GLY A 311 19.44 16.75 7.27
C GLY A 311 20.78 16.12 6.90
N THR A 312 21.38 15.39 7.82
CA THR A 312 22.63 14.67 7.57
C THR A 312 22.35 13.24 7.16
N TYR A 313 22.92 12.80 6.05
CA TYR A 313 22.83 11.42 5.57
C TYR A 313 24.21 10.77 5.44
N GLN A 314 24.31 9.48 5.78
CA GLN A 314 25.51 8.68 5.54
C GLN A 314 25.16 7.27 5.05
N ALA A 315 25.78 6.83 3.96
CA ALA A 315 25.69 5.44 3.50
C ALA A 315 26.40 4.51 4.48
N ILE A 316 25.64 3.59 5.05
CA ILE A 316 26.12 2.59 6.02
C ILE A 316 25.68 1.19 5.57
N VAL A 317 26.31 0.15 6.10
CA VAL A 317 25.93 -1.25 5.86
C VAL A 317 25.92 -2.02 7.16
N ARG A 318 24.98 -2.95 7.30
CA ARG A 318 25.00 -3.93 8.39
C ARG A 318 26.32 -4.71 8.41
N ALA A 319 27.02 -4.71 9.53
CA ALA A 319 28.30 -5.42 9.67
C ALA A 319 28.15 -6.94 9.48
N ASP A 320 26.96 -7.49 9.78
CA ASP A 320 26.59 -8.89 9.65
C ASP A 320 25.85 -9.23 8.35
N GLY A 321 25.77 -8.30 7.39
CA GLY A 321 24.95 -8.46 6.19
C GLY A 321 25.26 -9.72 5.37
N GLY A 322 24.25 -10.56 5.16
CA GLY A 322 24.34 -11.83 4.45
C GLY A 322 25.08 -12.95 5.21
N LEU A 323 25.50 -12.70 6.46
CA LEU A 323 26.13 -13.71 7.32
C LEU A 323 25.11 -14.44 8.19
N THR A 324 23.94 -13.85 8.42
CA THR A 324 22.90 -14.46 9.22
C THR A 324 22.06 -15.42 8.38
N THR A 325 21.77 -16.59 8.94
CA THR A 325 20.88 -17.58 8.31
C THR A 325 20.01 -18.15 9.40
N ARG A 326 18.70 -18.18 9.18
CA ARG A 326 17.74 -18.79 10.09
C ARG A 326 16.96 -19.91 9.43
N LYS A 327 16.39 -20.78 10.26
CA LYS A 327 15.31 -21.66 9.83
C LYS A 327 14.04 -20.83 9.66
N ARG A 328 13.45 -20.87 8.46
CA ARG A 328 12.17 -20.24 8.16
C ARG A 328 11.17 -21.35 7.85
N ARG A 329 10.09 -21.39 8.63
CA ARG A 329 8.91 -22.19 8.33
C ARG A 329 8.15 -21.53 7.19
N LEU A 330 7.90 -22.26 6.12
CA LEU A 330 7.04 -21.85 5.01
C LEU A 330 5.69 -22.54 5.16
N THR A 331 4.60 -21.79 5.03
CA THR A 331 3.23 -22.33 4.97
C THR A 331 2.75 -22.53 3.55
N HIS A 332 3.48 -22.00 2.56
CA HIS A 332 3.12 -21.98 1.14
C HIS A 332 1.80 -21.28 0.86
N ARG A 333 1.47 -20.30 1.70
CA ARG A 333 0.26 -19.49 1.56
C ARG A 333 0.61 -18.01 1.54
N ALA A 334 -0.06 -17.28 0.66
CA ALA A 334 -0.07 -15.83 0.68
C ALA A 334 -1.52 -15.32 0.72
N VAL A 335 -1.73 -14.16 1.33
CA VAL A 335 -3.00 -13.43 1.26
C VAL A 335 -2.74 -12.07 0.62
N MET A 336 -3.58 -11.71 -0.34
CA MET A 336 -3.49 -10.52 -1.16
C MET A 336 -4.87 -9.91 -1.31
N GLY A 337 -4.97 -8.60 -1.52
CA GLY A 337 -6.23 -8.01 -1.93
C GLY A 337 -6.10 -6.60 -2.45
N ILE A 338 -7.18 -6.08 -3.04
CA ILE A 338 -7.20 -4.78 -3.72
C ILE A 338 -8.24 -3.87 -3.06
N SER A 339 -7.90 -2.62 -2.76
CA SER A 339 -8.84 -1.64 -2.17
C SER A 339 -9.46 -2.18 -0.87
N MET A 340 -10.79 -2.37 -0.77
CA MET A 340 -11.43 -3.09 0.36
C MET A 340 -10.74 -4.41 0.70
N GLY A 341 -10.36 -5.20 -0.31
CA GLY A 341 -9.65 -6.45 -0.11
C GLY A 341 -8.21 -6.27 0.35
N GLY A 342 -7.60 -5.12 0.07
CA GLY A 342 -6.27 -4.79 0.59
C GLY A 342 -6.32 -4.63 2.11
N GLY A 343 -7.24 -3.81 2.62
CA GLY A 343 -7.50 -3.71 4.07
C GLY A 343 -7.86 -5.07 4.69
N GLY A 344 -8.75 -5.83 4.04
CA GLY A 344 -9.10 -7.19 4.47
C GLY A 344 -7.90 -8.15 4.54
N SER A 345 -7.01 -8.09 3.54
CA SER A 345 -5.82 -8.95 3.48
C SER A 345 -4.79 -8.59 4.54
N ALA A 346 -4.65 -7.30 4.86
CA ALA A 346 -3.79 -6.84 5.95
C ALA A 346 -4.34 -7.29 7.31
N MET A 347 -5.63 -7.05 7.57
CA MET A 347 -6.30 -7.44 8.82
C MET A 347 -6.27 -8.96 9.03
N VAL A 348 -6.84 -9.74 8.11
CA VAL A 348 -6.90 -11.22 8.24
C VAL A 348 -5.49 -11.81 8.22
N GLY A 349 -4.62 -11.30 7.35
CA GLY A 349 -3.26 -11.80 7.19
C GLY A 349 -2.39 -11.64 8.44
N LEU A 350 -2.45 -10.50 9.11
CA LEU A 350 -1.65 -10.23 10.30
C LEU A 350 -2.27 -10.81 11.57
N ARG A 351 -3.60 -10.82 11.71
CA ARG A 351 -4.29 -11.52 12.81
C ARG A 351 -4.06 -13.02 12.78
N ASN A 352 -3.95 -13.60 11.59
CA ASN A 352 -3.65 -15.02 11.36
C ASN A 352 -2.25 -15.21 10.79
N HIS A 353 -1.27 -14.41 11.24
CA HIS A 353 0.09 -14.40 10.67
C HIS A 353 0.65 -15.81 10.50
N HIS A 354 0.46 -16.69 11.47
CA HIS A 354 0.92 -18.09 11.48
C HIS A 354 0.48 -18.94 10.27
N LEU A 355 -0.52 -18.51 9.50
CA LEU A 355 -1.00 -19.21 8.30
C LEU A 355 -0.33 -18.75 7.00
N PHE A 356 0.34 -17.59 6.97
CA PHE A 356 0.81 -16.96 5.73
C PHE A 356 2.31 -16.68 5.76
N ASP A 357 2.98 -16.90 4.62
CA ASP A 357 4.36 -16.47 4.39
C ASP A 357 4.42 -14.99 3.98
N VAL A 358 3.40 -14.54 3.25
CA VAL A 358 3.32 -13.21 2.63
C VAL A 358 1.92 -12.61 2.81
N VAL A 359 1.89 -11.35 3.21
CA VAL A 359 0.70 -10.49 3.25
C VAL A 359 0.91 -9.39 2.22
N ALA A 360 -0.01 -9.23 1.28
CA ALA A 360 0.16 -8.34 0.13
C ALA A 360 -1.06 -7.44 -0.13
N PRO A 361 -1.31 -6.43 0.71
CA PRO A 361 -2.41 -5.49 0.49
C PRO A 361 -2.06 -4.49 -0.62
N LEU A 362 -2.94 -4.36 -1.61
CA LEU A 362 -2.77 -3.47 -2.76
C LEU A 362 -3.75 -2.30 -2.64
N GLY A 363 -3.32 -1.22 -2.00
CA GLY A 363 -4.16 -0.13 -1.49
C GLY A 363 -5.14 -0.61 -0.43
N GLY A 364 -6.04 0.27 0.01
CA GLY A 364 -7.02 -0.03 1.06
C GLY A 364 -6.59 0.47 2.44
N PRO A 365 -7.49 0.37 3.44
CA PRO A 365 -7.23 0.79 4.81
C PRO A 365 -6.39 -0.27 5.53
N VAL A 366 -5.08 -0.10 5.46
CA VAL A 366 -4.06 -0.98 6.05
C VAL A 366 -3.45 -0.40 7.33
N ASP A 367 -3.74 0.85 7.69
CA ASP A 367 -3.39 1.45 8.98
C ASP A 367 -4.60 2.21 9.56
N TRP A 368 -5.40 1.55 10.38
CA TRP A 368 -6.60 2.19 10.92
C TRP A 368 -6.28 3.27 11.95
N THR A 369 -5.12 3.20 12.62
CA THR A 369 -4.71 4.22 13.60
C THR A 369 -4.55 5.58 12.91
N TRP A 370 -3.76 5.64 11.84
CA TRP A 370 -3.60 6.86 11.06
C TRP A 370 -4.88 7.22 10.29
N LEU A 371 -5.53 6.25 9.64
CA LEU A 371 -6.70 6.55 8.80
C LEU A 371 -7.88 7.08 9.60
N LEU A 372 -8.12 6.60 10.82
CA LEU A 372 -9.19 7.12 11.67
C LEU A 372 -8.88 8.54 12.15
N HIS A 373 -7.62 8.84 12.49
CA HIS A 373 -7.18 10.22 12.75
C HIS A 373 -7.42 11.11 11.53
N HIS A 374 -7.02 10.65 10.34
CA HIS A 374 -7.25 11.37 9.10
C HIS A 374 -8.76 11.55 8.84
N ILE A 375 -9.61 10.54 9.03
CA ILE A 375 -11.08 10.66 8.88
C ILE A 375 -11.64 11.71 9.84
N GLU A 376 -11.25 11.69 11.11
CA GLU A 376 -11.70 12.60 12.14
C GLU A 376 -11.31 14.05 11.86
N GLN A 377 -10.05 14.30 11.45
CA GLN A 377 -9.52 15.64 11.22
C GLN A 377 -9.80 16.18 9.81
N ASN A 378 -9.97 15.29 8.83
CA ASN A 378 -10.23 15.62 7.44
C ASN A 378 -11.69 15.30 7.06
N HIS A 379 -12.03 14.04 6.83
CA HIS A 379 -13.31 13.65 6.24
C HIS A 379 -14.56 14.12 7.02
N LEU A 380 -14.47 14.21 8.35
CA LEU A 380 -15.51 14.73 9.24
C LEU A 380 -15.23 16.17 9.72
N GLY A 381 -14.06 16.73 9.38
CA GLY A 381 -13.63 18.06 9.76
C GLY A 381 -13.96 19.15 8.73
N GLY A 382 -13.31 20.31 8.89
CA GLY A 382 -13.50 21.49 8.05
C GLY A 382 -14.50 22.51 8.61
N PHE A 383 -14.75 22.48 9.91
CA PHE A 383 -15.65 23.40 10.63
C PHE A 383 -14.89 24.14 11.74
N ARG A 384 -15.36 25.35 12.09
CA ARG A 384 -14.77 26.14 13.18
C ARG A 384 -15.41 25.74 14.51
N SER A 385 -14.58 25.42 15.49
CA SER A 385 -15.03 25.25 16.87
C SER A 385 -15.58 26.57 17.42
N ILE A 386 -16.55 26.48 18.32
CA ILE A 386 -17.17 27.60 19.03
C ILE A 386 -16.80 27.55 20.52
N ALA A 387 -16.92 28.69 21.20
CA ALA A 387 -16.62 28.77 22.63
C ALA A 387 -17.89 28.62 23.48
N PRO A 388 -17.79 28.22 24.76
CA PRO A 388 -18.90 28.34 25.69
C PRO A 388 -19.45 29.77 25.73
N GLY A 389 -20.77 29.89 25.69
CA GLY A 389 -21.54 31.14 25.62
C GLY A 389 -21.82 31.67 24.21
N THR A 390 -21.36 30.97 23.15
CA THR A 390 -21.64 31.35 21.76
C THR A 390 -23.15 31.30 21.46
N VAL A 391 -23.67 32.37 20.83
CA VAL A 391 -25.06 32.42 20.35
C VAL A 391 -25.14 32.35 18.83
N LEU A 392 -26.32 32.07 18.28
CA LEU A 392 -26.53 31.93 16.82
C LEU A 392 -26.01 33.14 16.01
N GLU A 393 -26.11 34.36 16.55
CA GLU A 393 -25.64 35.58 15.87
C GLU A 393 -24.12 35.63 15.68
N ASP A 394 -23.36 34.86 16.46
CA ASP A 394 -21.90 34.77 16.37
C ASP A 394 -21.44 33.71 15.33
N ILE A 395 -22.36 32.89 14.81
CA ILE A 395 -22.05 31.74 13.96
C ILE A 395 -22.29 32.07 12.50
N GLN A 396 -21.27 31.82 11.68
CA GLN A 396 -21.38 31.91 10.23
C GLN A 396 -21.93 30.62 9.65
N LEU A 397 -23.09 30.70 8.99
CA LEU A 397 -23.79 29.53 8.43
C LEU A 397 -23.51 29.30 6.93
N THR A 398 -22.82 30.22 6.27
CA THR A 398 -22.48 30.14 4.83
C THR A 398 -21.04 30.54 4.58
N ALA A 399 -20.36 29.81 3.70
CA ALA A 399 -18.96 30.09 3.35
C ALA A 399 -18.80 31.41 2.58
N ASP A 400 -17.78 32.20 2.95
CA ASP A 400 -17.46 33.45 2.26
C ASP A 400 -16.94 33.20 0.84
N ALA A 401 -17.33 34.07 -0.08
CA ALA A 401 -16.81 34.11 -1.43
C ALA A 401 -15.39 34.70 -1.44
N CYS A 402 -14.49 34.12 -2.23
CA CYS A 402 -13.10 34.56 -2.33
C CYS A 402 -12.58 34.54 -3.77
N SER A 403 -11.52 35.29 -4.02
CA SER A 403 -10.71 35.19 -5.24
C SER A 403 -9.31 34.65 -4.94
N THR A 404 -8.83 34.84 -3.72
CA THR A 404 -7.53 34.40 -3.21
C THR A 404 -7.65 34.02 -1.74
N SER A 405 -6.70 33.22 -1.21
CA SER A 405 -6.72 32.86 0.21
C SER A 405 -6.56 34.06 1.15
N THR A 406 -6.12 35.24 0.67
CA THR A 406 -6.08 36.45 1.49
C THR A 406 -7.46 37.07 1.73
N ASP A 407 -8.47 36.65 0.98
CA ASP A 407 -9.87 37.06 1.21
C ASP A 407 -10.53 36.24 2.35
N CYS A 408 -9.87 35.16 2.79
CA CYS A 408 -10.40 34.21 3.76
C CYS A 408 -9.88 34.46 5.18
N ALA A 409 -10.60 33.95 6.18
CA ALA A 409 -10.17 34.06 7.57
C ALA A 409 -8.91 33.22 7.84
N PRO A 410 -8.15 33.51 8.90
CA PRO A 410 -6.97 32.72 9.25
C PRO A 410 -7.27 31.21 9.33
N GLY A 411 -6.41 30.40 8.74
CA GLY A 411 -6.56 28.94 8.61
C GLY A 411 -7.40 28.48 7.41
N GLU A 412 -8.09 29.39 6.71
CA GLU A 412 -8.86 29.03 5.52
C GLU A 412 -8.06 29.21 4.23
N THR A 413 -8.38 28.37 3.26
CA THR A 413 -7.87 28.45 1.89
C THR A 413 -9.02 28.78 0.95
N CYS A 414 -8.77 29.67 0.00
CA CYS A 414 -9.73 29.92 -1.08
C CYS A 414 -9.71 28.75 -2.06
N ILE A 415 -10.81 28.00 -2.12
CA ILE A 415 -10.95 26.87 -3.06
C ILE A 415 -11.99 27.24 -4.11
N GLY A 416 -11.64 27.05 -5.37
CA GLY A 416 -12.53 27.22 -6.51
C GLY A 416 -11.86 26.66 -7.78
N PRO A 417 -12.64 26.32 -8.82
CA PRO A 417 -12.06 25.89 -10.09
C PRO A 417 -11.20 27.01 -10.67
N GLN A 418 -10.05 26.66 -11.27
CA GLN A 418 -9.24 27.66 -11.97
C GLN A 418 -10.07 28.39 -13.04
N GLY A 419 -10.06 29.72 -12.98
CA GLY A 419 -10.77 30.58 -13.93
C GLY A 419 -12.26 30.78 -13.65
N VAL A 420 -12.80 30.21 -12.57
CA VAL A 420 -14.18 30.44 -12.11
C VAL A 420 -14.13 31.20 -10.79
N SER A 421 -14.44 32.50 -10.85
CA SER A 421 -14.56 33.38 -9.69
C SER A 421 -16.03 33.74 -9.45
N PRO A 422 -16.49 33.82 -8.19
CA PRO A 422 -15.71 33.60 -6.97
C PRO A 422 -15.53 32.12 -6.61
N GLY A 423 -14.42 31.79 -5.95
CA GLY A 423 -14.28 30.57 -5.14
C GLY A 423 -14.90 30.77 -3.76
N HIS A 424 -14.66 29.83 -2.84
CA HIS A 424 -15.16 29.89 -1.47
C HIS A 424 -14.07 29.58 -0.45
N CYS A 425 -14.09 30.28 0.67
CA CYS A 425 -13.22 29.98 1.80
C CYS A 425 -13.59 28.63 2.42
N ALA A 426 -12.59 27.83 2.76
CA ALA A 426 -12.78 26.61 3.55
C ALA A 426 -11.60 26.40 4.49
N LEU A 427 -11.91 25.96 5.70
CA LEU A 427 -10.93 25.52 6.66
C LEU A 427 -10.35 24.20 6.15
N MET A 428 -9.05 24.17 5.82
CA MET A 428 -8.39 22.97 5.31
C MET A 428 -7.28 22.55 6.28
N PRO A 429 -7.23 21.27 6.71
CA PRO A 429 -6.11 20.76 7.47
C PRO A 429 -4.78 20.93 6.72
N THR A 430 -3.69 21.06 7.48
CA THR A 430 -2.34 21.13 6.89
C THR A 430 -1.78 19.71 6.75
N PRO A 431 -1.39 19.28 5.53
CA PRO A 431 -0.75 17.98 5.33
C PRO A 431 0.57 17.88 6.11
N LYS A 432 0.75 16.78 6.85
CA LYS A 432 1.97 16.50 7.63
C LYS A 432 2.87 15.49 6.93
N ASP A 433 2.29 14.57 6.17
CA ASP A 433 3.03 13.49 5.51
C ASP A 433 3.31 13.77 4.02
N PRO A 434 4.44 13.30 3.47
CA PRO A 434 4.72 13.40 2.05
C PRO A 434 3.60 12.76 1.22
N TYR A 435 3.14 13.50 0.21
CA TYR A 435 2.02 13.19 -0.67
C TYR A 435 0.63 13.14 -0.02
N GLU A 436 0.48 13.48 1.27
CA GLU A 436 -0.83 13.65 1.87
C GLU A 436 -1.57 14.80 1.17
N HIS A 437 -2.87 14.60 0.94
CA HIS A 437 -3.76 15.68 0.52
C HIS A 437 -4.92 15.85 1.50
N PRO A 438 -5.26 17.09 1.85
CA PRO A 438 -6.32 17.35 2.82
C PRO A 438 -7.69 17.24 2.14
N SER A 439 -8.64 16.70 2.87
CA SER A 439 -10.04 16.58 2.47
C SER A 439 -10.92 17.09 3.60
N THR A 440 -12.04 17.73 3.33
CA THR A 440 -12.99 18.13 4.39
C THR A 440 -14.39 17.66 4.09
N PHE A 441 -15.26 17.58 5.09
CA PHE A 441 -16.60 17.00 4.88
C PHE A 441 -17.33 17.63 3.69
N ASN A 442 -17.28 18.95 3.54
CA ASN A 442 -17.89 19.67 2.43
C ASN A 442 -17.08 19.61 1.11
N ARG A 443 -15.79 19.24 1.16
CA ARG A 443 -14.86 19.25 0.03
C ARG A 443 -13.92 18.05 0.09
N TRP A 444 -14.40 16.89 -0.35
CA TRP A 444 -13.53 15.74 -0.51
C TRP A 444 -12.63 15.91 -1.72
N TRP A 445 -11.41 15.42 -1.58
CA TRP A 445 -10.39 15.57 -2.60
C TRP A 445 -10.77 14.87 -3.91
N TYR A 446 -10.39 15.51 -5.02
CA TYR A 446 -10.43 14.98 -6.37
C TYR A 446 -9.31 15.64 -7.18
N GLU A 447 -8.82 14.96 -8.21
CA GLU A 447 -7.73 15.46 -9.04
C GLU A 447 -8.24 16.46 -10.10
N TYR A 448 -7.54 17.58 -10.29
CA TYR A 448 -7.88 18.67 -11.22
C TYR A 448 -6.98 18.59 -12.49
N PRO A 449 -7.30 19.14 -13.70
CA PRO A 449 -8.45 19.96 -14.11
C PRO A 449 -9.70 19.23 -14.61
N ARG A 450 -9.66 17.93 -14.95
CA ARG A 450 -10.83 17.27 -15.59
C ARG A 450 -11.03 15.77 -15.34
N GLU A 451 -10.17 15.06 -14.61
CA GLU A 451 -10.29 13.60 -14.59
C GLU A 451 -10.02 13.01 -13.20
N GLY A 452 -11.13 12.62 -12.57
CA GLY A 452 -11.21 11.42 -11.76
C GLY A 452 -10.65 11.47 -10.35
N ASN A 453 -10.99 10.42 -9.63
CA ASN A 453 -10.30 9.95 -8.45
C ASN A 453 -9.79 8.51 -8.65
N GLY A 454 -9.62 8.09 -9.92
CA GLY A 454 -9.27 6.72 -10.31
C GLY A 454 -10.42 5.74 -10.17
N GLY A 455 -11.63 6.22 -9.88
CA GLY A 455 -12.87 5.45 -9.79
C GLY A 455 -14.10 6.31 -10.02
N SER A 456 -15.28 5.79 -9.65
CA SER A 456 -16.56 6.52 -9.72
C SER A 456 -17.13 6.79 -8.33
N PHE A 457 -16.26 7.17 -7.38
CA PHE A 457 -16.69 7.42 -6.00
C PHE A 457 -17.35 8.80 -5.90
N ASN A 458 -18.66 8.80 -5.72
CA ASN A 458 -19.44 9.99 -5.40
C ASN A 458 -19.74 10.06 -3.90
N ARG A 459 -20.40 11.14 -3.45
CA ARG A 459 -20.76 11.33 -2.03
C ARG A 459 -21.53 10.16 -1.43
N THR A 460 -22.52 9.63 -2.16
CA THR A 460 -23.27 8.43 -1.76
C THR A 460 -22.36 7.22 -1.53
N SER A 461 -21.36 7.01 -2.39
CA SER A 461 -20.46 5.85 -2.33
C SER A 461 -19.61 5.86 -1.05
N TYR A 462 -19.09 7.01 -0.64
CA TYR A 462 -18.34 7.14 0.62
C TYR A 462 -19.23 6.96 1.85
N VAL A 463 -20.41 7.59 1.87
CA VAL A 463 -21.34 7.42 3.00
C VAL A 463 -21.69 5.93 3.15
N GLN A 464 -21.86 5.23 2.02
CA GLN A 464 -22.07 3.79 2.02
C GLN A 464 -20.86 3.01 2.55
N ILE A 465 -19.62 3.39 2.17
CA ILE A 465 -18.38 2.79 2.70
C ILE A 465 -18.30 2.95 4.23
N PHE A 466 -18.49 4.16 4.75
CA PHE A 466 -18.45 4.40 6.19
C PHE A 466 -19.55 3.63 6.93
N ARG A 467 -20.74 3.53 6.33
CA ARG A 467 -21.82 2.73 6.89
C ARG A 467 -21.47 1.24 6.95
N ASP A 468 -20.94 0.66 5.88
CA ASP A 468 -20.55 -0.75 5.88
C ASP A 468 -19.43 -1.02 6.91
N LEU A 469 -18.47 -0.10 7.06
CA LEU A 469 -17.46 -0.17 8.13
C LEU A 469 -18.09 -0.15 9.52
N ALA A 470 -19.04 0.75 9.77
CA ALA A 470 -19.75 0.82 11.05
C ALA A 470 -20.61 -0.43 11.31
N LEU A 471 -21.20 -1.04 10.28
CA LEU A 471 -21.92 -2.31 10.40
C LEU A 471 -20.98 -3.48 10.71
N MET A 472 -19.71 -3.41 10.30
CA MET A 472 -18.71 -4.42 10.65
C MET A 472 -18.20 -4.21 12.07
N PHE A 473 -17.65 -3.04 12.38
CA PHE A 473 -16.86 -2.84 13.60
C PHE A 473 -17.59 -2.05 14.70
N GLY A 474 -18.78 -1.51 14.43
CA GLY A 474 -19.44 -0.53 15.28
C GLY A 474 -19.08 0.90 14.91
N ASN A 475 -19.75 1.89 15.49
CA ASN A 475 -19.50 3.30 15.21
C ASN A 475 -18.20 3.76 15.89
N PRO A 476 -17.15 4.15 15.14
CA PRO A 476 -15.94 4.70 15.76
C PRO A 476 -16.09 6.15 16.24
N ASN A 477 -17.20 6.81 15.89
CA ASN A 477 -17.45 8.23 16.11
C ASN A 477 -18.51 8.50 17.20
N GLY A 478 -18.76 7.54 18.07
CA GLY A 478 -19.73 7.65 19.16
C GLY A 478 -20.14 6.30 19.71
N ASP A 479 -20.56 6.26 20.98
CA ASP A 479 -21.03 5.03 21.62
C ASP A 479 -22.52 5.12 21.99
N ASN A 480 -23.29 4.06 21.74
CA ASN A 480 -24.72 4.01 22.01
C ASN A 480 -25.10 2.75 22.77
N PHE A 481 -25.57 2.92 24.01
CA PHE A 481 -25.92 1.80 24.89
C PHE A 481 -27.28 1.14 24.58
N ALA A 482 -28.03 1.61 23.58
CA ALA A 482 -29.25 0.94 23.16
C ALA A 482 -28.96 -0.42 22.52
N ASP A 483 -29.80 -1.42 22.84
CA ASP A 483 -29.64 -2.78 22.33
C ASP A 483 -29.71 -2.82 20.80
N GLY A 484 -28.64 -3.29 20.16
CA GLY A 484 -28.55 -3.37 18.69
C GLY A 484 -28.17 -2.05 18.00
N ALA A 485 -27.72 -1.04 18.75
CA ALA A 485 -27.32 0.26 18.24
C ALA A 485 -25.79 0.47 18.17
N ASP A 486 -24.97 -0.59 18.24
CA ASP A 486 -23.50 -0.50 18.21
C ASP A 486 -22.93 0.28 17.01
N ASN A 487 -23.67 0.36 15.91
CA ASN A 487 -23.29 1.08 14.68
C ASN A 487 -23.92 2.48 14.55
N LEU A 488 -24.60 2.97 15.60
CA LEU A 488 -25.31 4.24 15.62
C LEU A 488 -24.68 5.18 16.67
N PRO A 489 -24.75 6.52 16.50
CA PRO A 489 -24.27 7.48 17.47
C PRO A 489 -25.17 7.50 18.72
N ALA A 490 -24.64 8.06 19.82
CA ALA A 490 -25.38 8.23 21.06
C ALA A 490 -26.71 8.95 20.82
N GLY A 491 -27.77 8.51 21.50
CA GLY A 491 -29.09 9.14 21.41
C GLY A 491 -29.99 8.65 20.27
N VAL A 492 -29.48 7.91 19.29
CA VAL A 492 -30.30 7.42 18.15
C VAL A 492 -30.90 6.05 18.45
N PRO A 493 -32.23 5.90 18.58
CA PRO A 493 -32.84 4.60 18.78
C PRO A 493 -32.77 3.74 17.51
N PRO A 494 -32.48 2.42 17.62
CA PRO A 494 -32.34 1.55 16.45
C PRO A 494 -33.66 1.29 15.71
N ASP A 495 -34.80 1.58 16.34
CA ASP A 495 -36.14 1.47 15.77
C ASP A 495 -36.73 2.81 15.29
N HIS A 496 -35.97 3.91 15.41
CA HIS A 496 -36.42 5.23 14.98
C HIS A 496 -36.60 5.27 13.44
N PRO A 497 -37.61 5.96 12.90
CA PRO A 497 -37.83 6.05 11.45
C PRO A 497 -36.65 6.59 10.63
N SER A 498 -35.76 7.40 11.22
CA SER A 498 -34.49 7.84 10.59
C SER A 498 -33.51 6.68 10.32
N VAL A 499 -33.68 5.56 11.02
CA VAL A 499 -32.87 4.33 10.89
C VAL A 499 -33.62 3.29 10.06
N VAL A 500 -34.89 3.01 10.37
CA VAL A 500 -35.61 1.87 9.77
C VAL A 500 -36.60 2.24 8.67
N GLY A 501 -36.83 3.53 8.42
CA GLY A 501 -37.84 4.04 7.49
C GLY A 501 -39.28 3.72 7.91
N ASP A 502 -40.26 4.24 7.17
CA ASP A 502 -41.69 3.99 7.41
C ASP A 502 -42.05 2.50 7.34
N SER A 503 -41.36 1.77 6.46
CA SER A 503 -41.61 0.35 6.23
C SER A 503 -41.05 -0.57 7.31
N GLY A 504 -40.14 -0.07 8.16
CA GLY A 504 -39.34 -0.89 9.08
C GLY A 504 -38.33 -1.81 8.39
N GLN A 505 -38.20 -1.73 7.05
CA GLN A 505 -37.32 -2.59 6.25
C GLN A 505 -36.02 -1.89 5.83
N CYS A 506 -35.85 -0.63 6.19
CA CYS A 506 -34.76 0.22 5.69
C CYS A 506 -33.57 0.35 6.64
N GLY A 507 -33.57 -0.43 7.74
CA GLY A 507 -32.45 -0.50 8.68
C GLY A 507 -31.15 -0.95 8.02
N VAL A 508 -31.16 -2.12 7.37
CA VAL A 508 -30.04 -2.63 6.56
C VAL A 508 -30.62 -3.36 5.37
N TRP A 509 -30.07 -3.12 4.18
CA TRP A 509 -30.46 -3.78 2.93
C TRP A 509 -29.21 -4.17 2.14
N VAL A 510 -29.32 -5.16 1.26
CA VAL A 510 -28.21 -5.56 0.37
C VAL A 510 -28.31 -4.77 -0.94
N ASP A 511 -27.19 -4.23 -1.41
CA ASP A 511 -27.10 -3.65 -2.74
C ASP A 511 -27.32 -4.73 -3.80
N PRO A 512 -28.15 -4.49 -4.82
CA PRO A 512 -28.61 -5.51 -5.76
C PRO A 512 -27.48 -6.39 -6.30
N LEU A 513 -27.63 -7.71 -6.07
CA LEU A 513 -26.71 -8.71 -6.59
C LEU A 513 -27.12 -9.11 -8.01
N ASP A 514 -26.15 -9.22 -8.90
CA ASP A 514 -26.41 -9.68 -10.26
C ASP A 514 -26.82 -11.17 -10.23
N ASP A 515 -27.79 -11.53 -11.07
CA ASP A 515 -28.36 -12.88 -11.19
C ASP A 515 -28.93 -13.51 -9.89
N HIS A 516 -29.26 -12.70 -8.87
CA HIS A 516 -29.89 -13.16 -7.63
C HIS A 516 -31.43 -13.16 -7.69
N PRO A 517 -32.13 -14.18 -7.14
CA PRO A 517 -33.60 -14.25 -7.17
C PRO A 517 -34.30 -13.04 -6.50
N ASN A 518 -33.70 -12.46 -5.46
CA ASN A 518 -34.26 -11.32 -4.72
C ASN A 518 -33.86 -9.96 -5.31
N LYS A 519 -33.15 -9.91 -6.45
CA LYS A 519 -32.72 -8.66 -7.09
C LYS A 519 -33.84 -7.61 -7.24
N PRO A 520 -35.08 -7.94 -7.69
CA PRO A 520 -36.15 -6.95 -7.79
C PRO A 520 -36.52 -6.29 -6.45
N GLN A 521 -36.49 -7.06 -5.35
CA GLN A 521 -36.75 -6.54 -4.01
C GLN A 521 -35.58 -5.68 -3.53
N GLN A 522 -34.34 -6.12 -3.78
CA GLN A 522 -33.14 -5.35 -3.44
C GLN A 522 -33.12 -4.00 -4.18
N GLU A 523 -33.48 -3.97 -5.47
CA GLU A 523 -33.60 -2.75 -6.26
C GLU A 523 -34.69 -1.81 -5.70
N GLN A 524 -35.82 -2.38 -5.26
CA GLN A 524 -36.88 -1.61 -4.62
C GLN A 524 -36.41 -0.98 -3.29
N LEU A 525 -35.72 -1.75 -2.45
CA LEU A 525 -35.19 -1.26 -1.17
C LEU A 525 -34.14 -0.17 -1.39
N LYS A 526 -33.18 -0.38 -2.29
CA LYS A 526 -32.15 0.61 -2.63
C LYS A 526 -32.73 1.96 -3.08
N GLN A 527 -33.84 1.94 -3.84
CA GLN A 527 -34.49 3.16 -4.32
C GLN A 527 -35.34 3.84 -3.24
N ARG A 528 -36.03 3.05 -2.40
CA ARG A 528 -37.02 3.55 -1.44
C ARG A 528 -36.39 3.98 -0.12
N CYS A 529 -35.44 3.20 0.40
CA CYS A 529 -34.95 3.32 1.76
C CYS A 529 -34.22 4.63 2.09
N PRO A 530 -33.36 5.17 1.20
CA PRO A 530 -32.76 6.48 1.45
C PRO A 530 -33.82 7.57 1.64
N ALA A 531 -34.84 7.61 0.77
CA ALA A 531 -35.92 8.59 0.84
C ALA A 531 -36.81 8.42 2.08
N GLU A 532 -37.20 7.19 2.43
CA GLU A 532 -37.98 6.93 3.66
C GLU A 532 -37.24 7.45 4.90
N ARG A 533 -35.93 7.19 4.99
CA ARG A 533 -35.14 7.56 6.16
C ARG A 533 -34.86 9.04 6.26
N CYS A 534 -34.50 9.67 5.14
CA CYS A 534 -34.25 11.12 5.08
C CYS A 534 -35.53 11.97 5.19
N ALA A 535 -36.72 11.36 5.11
CA ALA A 535 -37.97 12.04 5.44
C ALA A 535 -38.18 12.23 6.96
N HIS A 536 -37.38 11.55 7.79
CA HIS A 536 -37.49 11.58 9.25
C HIS A 536 -36.19 12.04 9.89
N THR A 537 -36.14 13.31 10.28
CA THR A 537 -35.05 13.83 11.10
C THR A 537 -35.35 13.55 12.58
N LEU A 538 -34.44 12.87 13.28
CA LEU A 538 -34.44 12.85 14.75
C LEU A 538 -33.74 14.12 15.25
N THR A 539 -34.36 14.83 16.20
CA THR A 539 -33.77 15.99 16.87
C THR A 539 -33.52 15.68 18.35
N LEU A 540 -32.26 15.79 18.75
CA LEU A 540 -31.76 15.63 20.11
C LEU A 540 -31.52 17.00 20.73
N GLN A 541 -31.85 17.13 22.01
CA GLN A 541 -31.77 18.37 22.78
C GLN A 541 -30.84 18.16 23.97
N GLY A 542 -30.13 19.20 24.40
CA GLY A 542 -29.16 19.11 25.49
C GLY A 542 -28.02 18.13 25.16
N TYR A 543 -27.60 18.12 23.90
CA TYR A 543 -26.51 17.26 23.41
C TYR A 543 -25.24 18.09 23.37
N TYR A 544 -24.25 17.72 24.17
CA TYR A 544 -23.00 18.45 24.32
C TYR A 544 -21.95 17.94 23.32
N ASP A 545 -21.04 18.83 22.95
CA ASP A 545 -19.84 18.55 22.15
C ASP A 545 -18.87 19.71 22.40
N ASP A 546 -17.65 19.41 22.81
CA ASP A 546 -16.64 20.40 23.24
C ASP A 546 -16.26 21.40 22.13
N GLU A 547 -16.29 20.96 20.88
CA GLU A 547 -15.90 21.77 19.73
C GLU A 547 -17.06 22.59 19.18
N TYR A 548 -18.25 22.02 19.05
CA TYR A 548 -19.33 22.56 18.22
C TYR A 548 -20.63 22.82 18.99
N ASN A 549 -20.80 22.31 20.20
CA ASN A 549 -21.97 22.58 21.03
C ASN A 549 -21.67 22.54 22.54
N PRO A 550 -20.72 23.35 23.05
CA PRO A 550 -20.18 23.19 24.41
C PRO A 550 -21.20 23.47 25.52
N ASP A 551 -22.28 24.21 25.22
CA ASP A 551 -23.36 24.49 26.17
C ASP A 551 -24.59 23.58 25.98
N GLY A 552 -24.58 22.70 24.97
CA GLY A 552 -25.75 21.89 24.59
C GLY A 552 -26.96 22.73 24.14
N THR A 553 -26.73 23.98 23.73
CA THR A 553 -27.77 24.97 23.42
C THR A 553 -28.44 24.68 22.08
N PHE A 554 -27.66 24.22 21.09
CA PHE A 554 -28.16 23.99 19.75
C PHE A 554 -28.71 22.56 19.62
N PRO A 555 -29.80 22.35 18.85
CA PRO A 555 -30.29 21.01 18.57
C PRO A 555 -29.26 20.22 17.76
N VAL A 556 -29.24 18.91 17.99
CA VAL A 556 -28.38 17.97 17.24
C VAL A 556 -29.28 17.00 16.47
N ILE A 557 -28.96 16.74 15.21
CA ILE A 557 -29.86 16.01 14.30
C ILE A 557 -29.18 14.83 13.60
N THR A 558 -29.97 13.81 13.26
CA THR A 558 -29.56 12.80 12.28
C THR A 558 -29.49 13.43 10.89
N VAL A 559 -28.47 13.09 10.12
CA VAL A 559 -28.15 13.78 8.86
C VAL A 559 -28.21 12.87 7.63
N CYS A 560 -28.58 13.48 6.51
CA CYS A 560 -28.45 12.89 5.17
C CYS A 560 -27.47 13.70 4.32
N ASP A 561 -26.76 13.00 3.44
CA ASP A 561 -25.83 13.54 2.45
C ASP A 561 -26.03 12.79 1.10
N GLY A 562 -25.03 12.69 0.24
CA GLY A 562 -25.14 12.16 -1.11
C GLY A 562 -25.33 13.23 -2.18
N SER A 563 -24.91 14.48 -1.95
CA SER A 563 -25.01 15.54 -2.97
C SER A 563 -24.49 15.04 -4.33
N PRO A 564 -25.20 15.35 -5.43
CA PRO A 564 -24.74 14.95 -6.76
C PRO A 564 -23.42 15.63 -7.10
N GLN A 565 -22.58 14.96 -7.88
CA GLN A 565 -21.34 15.54 -8.36
C GLN A 565 -21.60 16.84 -9.14
N ASN A 566 -20.83 17.89 -8.84
CA ASN A 566 -20.99 19.17 -9.50
C ASN A 566 -20.25 19.22 -10.84
N GLN A 567 -20.93 18.74 -11.88
CA GLN A 567 -20.39 18.65 -13.24
C GLN A 567 -19.96 19.99 -13.84
N SER A 568 -20.41 21.14 -13.31
CA SER A 568 -19.96 22.45 -13.79
C SER A 568 -18.55 22.83 -13.30
N LEU A 569 -18.07 22.19 -12.22
CA LEU A 569 -16.69 22.33 -11.75
C LEU A 569 -15.81 21.29 -12.45
N THR A 570 -16.18 20.00 -12.31
CA THR A 570 -15.61 18.85 -13.02
C THR A 570 -16.57 17.65 -12.87
N PRO A 571 -16.59 16.67 -13.80
CA PRO A 571 -17.46 15.49 -13.66
C PRO A 571 -17.31 14.71 -12.35
N PHE A 572 -16.21 14.92 -11.63
CA PHE A 572 -15.85 14.20 -10.41
C PHE A 572 -15.88 15.06 -9.13
N ALA A 573 -16.35 16.32 -9.23
CA ALA A 573 -16.35 17.25 -8.12
C ALA A 573 -17.30 16.76 -7.01
N ASN A 574 -16.73 16.27 -5.92
CA ASN A 574 -17.44 15.77 -4.74
C ASN A 574 -17.61 16.86 -3.69
N THR A 575 -18.14 18.01 -4.11
CA THR A 575 -18.46 19.13 -3.23
C THR A 575 -19.88 18.97 -2.68
N TRP A 576 -20.07 19.29 -1.41
CA TRP A 576 -21.42 19.37 -0.82
C TRP A 576 -22.25 20.46 -1.50
N THR A 577 -23.56 20.23 -1.65
CA THR A 577 -24.52 21.24 -2.12
C THR A 577 -25.77 21.22 -1.26
N PRO A 578 -26.54 22.33 -1.16
CA PRO A 578 -27.79 22.34 -0.39
C PRO A 578 -28.84 21.38 -0.94
N ASP A 579 -28.82 21.10 -2.24
CA ASP A 579 -29.75 20.17 -2.89
C ASP A 579 -29.20 18.74 -2.98
N GLY A 580 -30.08 17.75 -2.96
CA GLY A 580 -29.75 16.37 -3.31
C GLY A 580 -29.11 15.52 -2.21
N ASN A 581 -29.13 16.00 -0.95
CA ASN A 581 -28.66 15.27 0.24
C ASN A 581 -29.68 14.21 0.72
N GLY A 582 -29.93 13.20 -0.11
CA GLY A 582 -30.99 12.21 0.09
C GLY A 582 -30.54 10.83 0.57
N PHE A 583 -29.31 10.67 1.03
CA PHE A 583 -28.73 9.41 1.47
C PHE A 583 -28.31 9.47 2.94
N PRO A 584 -28.82 8.58 3.81
CA PRO A 584 -28.61 8.69 5.26
C PRO A 584 -27.14 8.44 5.65
N LEU A 585 -26.58 9.35 6.45
CA LEU A 585 -25.28 9.22 7.11
C LEU A 585 -25.53 8.92 8.60
N GLU A 586 -25.89 7.67 8.89
CA GLU A 586 -26.41 7.26 10.21
C GLU A 586 -25.36 7.10 11.31
N LEU A 587 -24.07 7.13 10.95
CA LEU A 587 -22.96 7.03 11.90
C LEU A 587 -22.54 8.39 12.49
N ALA A 588 -23.09 9.50 11.97
CA ALA A 588 -22.75 10.85 12.40
C ALA A 588 -24.02 11.63 12.77
N LEU A 589 -23.83 12.65 13.60
CA LEU A 589 -24.84 13.65 13.93
C LEU A 589 -24.31 15.02 13.51
N ALA A 590 -25.22 15.94 13.19
CA ALA A 590 -24.89 17.32 12.89
C ALA A 590 -25.47 18.27 13.93
N VAL A 591 -24.77 19.37 14.22
CA VAL A 591 -25.31 20.47 15.03
C VAL A 591 -26.16 21.38 14.13
N ASP A 592 -27.46 21.47 14.40
CA ASP A 592 -28.42 22.29 13.65
C ASP A 592 -28.52 23.67 14.31
N TYR A 593 -27.57 24.55 13.98
CA TYR A 593 -27.43 25.85 14.63
C TYR A 593 -28.68 26.72 14.48
N ASN A 594 -29.36 26.66 13.34
CA ASN A 594 -30.53 27.49 13.07
C ASN A 594 -31.87 26.81 13.42
N GLY A 595 -31.86 25.53 13.78
CA GLY A 595 -33.02 24.77 14.23
C GLY A 595 -34.03 24.43 13.13
N ASN A 596 -33.59 24.35 11.86
CA ASN A 596 -34.48 24.10 10.72
C ASN A 596 -34.75 22.61 10.46
N GLY A 597 -34.04 21.70 11.14
CA GLY A 597 -34.17 20.24 11.01
C GLY A 597 -33.44 19.63 9.81
N VAL A 598 -32.55 20.37 9.15
CA VAL A 598 -31.75 19.96 8.00
C VAL A 598 -30.34 20.52 8.16
N ARG A 599 -29.32 19.70 7.86
CA ARG A 599 -27.93 20.17 7.92
C ARG A 599 -27.63 21.18 6.79
N ASP A 600 -27.20 22.38 7.17
CA ASP A 600 -26.65 23.41 6.29
C ASP A 600 -25.13 23.28 6.05
N GLU A 601 -24.56 24.10 5.15
CA GLU A 601 -23.16 23.94 4.71
C GLU A 601 -22.16 23.97 5.87
N LEU A 602 -22.26 24.97 6.75
CA LEU A 602 -21.31 25.18 7.85
C LEU A 602 -21.80 24.60 9.18
N GLU A 603 -22.83 23.77 9.15
CA GLU A 603 -23.25 22.99 10.30
C GLU A 603 -22.34 21.76 10.45
N PRO A 604 -21.63 21.63 11.60
CA PRO A 604 -20.58 20.66 11.78
C PRO A 604 -21.13 19.27 12.07
N LEU A 605 -20.30 18.26 11.79
CA LEU A 605 -20.52 16.90 12.27
C LEU A 605 -19.82 16.69 13.62
N ILE A 606 -20.53 16.07 14.55
CA ILE A 606 -20.03 15.73 15.89
C ILE A 606 -18.96 14.66 15.82
N ARG A 607 -17.93 14.78 16.68
CA ARG A 607 -16.75 13.91 16.70
C ARG A 607 -16.54 13.30 18.09
N ALA A 608 -17.37 12.34 18.48
CA ALA A 608 -17.42 11.79 19.84
C ALA A 608 -16.79 10.39 19.97
N GLY A 609 -15.66 10.15 19.30
CA GLY A 609 -15.03 8.82 19.24
C GLY A 609 -14.20 8.42 20.47
N ARG A 610 -13.63 9.42 21.16
CA ARG A 610 -12.70 9.28 22.29
C ARG A 610 -12.73 10.52 23.16
N GLU A 611 -12.25 10.40 24.39
CA GLU A 611 -11.99 11.56 25.25
C GLU A 611 -10.89 12.47 24.66
N PRO A 612 -10.89 13.77 25.00
CA PRO A 612 -9.80 14.67 24.65
C PRO A 612 -8.49 14.24 25.32
N PHE A 613 -7.42 14.12 24.52
CA PHE A 613 -6.06 13.87 25.03
C PHE A 613 -5.03 14.73 24.30
N GLU A 614 -3.90 14.96 24.97
CA GLU A 614 -2.74 15.65 24.41
C GLU A 614 -1.73 14.58 23.98
N ASP A 615 -1.59 14.42 22.66
CA ASP A 615 -0.64 13.52 21.99
C ASP A 615 0.79 14.07 22.13
N THR A 616 1.31 13.98 23.35
CA THR A 616 2.55 14.60 23.86
C THR A 616 3.59 13.55 24.18
N GLY A 617 3.33 12.29 23.83
CA GLY A 617 4.23 11.20 24.15
C GLY A 617 4.14 10.75 25.61
N VAL A 618 4.75 9.60 25.89
CA VAL A 618 4.63 8.92 27.19
C VAL A 618 5.29 9.67 28.35
N ASP A 619 6.08 10.70 28.06
CA ASP A 619 6.65 11.58 29.08
C ASP A 619 5.70 12.71 29.51
N GLY A 620 4.61 12.93 28.76
CA GLY A 620 3.53 13.87 29.02
C GLY A 620 3.90 15.33 28.80
N LEU A 621 4.94 15.63 28.03
CA LEU A 621 5.38 16.99 27.71
C LEU A 621 5.55 17.13 26.20
N PRO A 622 4.91 18.12 25.54
CA PRO A 622 5.22 18.38 24.14
C PRO A 622 6.68 18.84 24.01
N SER A 623 7.35 18.45 22.92
CA SER A 623 8.75 18.72 22.61
C SER A 623 9.26 20.12 23.00
N HIS A 624 8.48 21.17 22.70
CA HIS A 624 8.87 22.56 23.00
C HIS A 624 8.94 22.92 24.50
N LEU A 625 8.41 22.07 25.39
CA LEU A 625 8.45 22.20 26.85
C LEU A 625 9.47 21.26 27.49
N GLU A 626 10.12 20.40 26.72
CA GLU A 626 11.07 19.42 27.24
C GLU A 626 12.41 20.03 27.68
N PRO A 627 13.04 19.48 28.73
CA PRO A 627 14.38 19.87 29.13
C PRO A 627 15.44 19.61 28.04
N GLY A 628 15.93 20.67 27.41
CA GLY A 628 16.96 20.60 26.38
C GLY A 628 16.47 20.99 24.98
N TYR A 629 15.21 21.40 24.85
CA TYR A 629 14.66 21.94 23.61
C TYR A 629 15.38 23.23 23.21
N ILE A 630 15.90 23.24 21.99
CA ILE A 630 16.54 24.39 21.37
C ILE A 630 16.10 24.41 19.90
N PRO A 631 15.27 25.38 19.46
CA PRO A 631 14.81 25.49 18.08
C PRO A 631 15.96 25.44 17.07
N GLY A 632 15.83 24.63 16.03
CA GLY A 632 16.84 24.42 14.99
C GLY A 632 18.13 23.75 15.45
N VAL A 633 18.20 23.19 16.67
CA VAL A 633 19.38 22.48 17.19
C VAL A 633 18.99 21.12 17.79
N ASN A 634 17.99 21.11 18.66
CA ASN A 634 17.45 19.92 19.31
C ASN A 634 15.96 20.17 19.53
N GLU A 635 15.15 19.75 18.57
CA GLU A 635 13.71 19.96 18.56
C GLU A 635 12.92 18.81 19.18
N ASP A 636 13.57 17.67 19.41
CA ASP A 636 13.04 16.45 20.03
C ASP A 636 14.01 15.93 21.13
N PRO A 637 14.12 16.62 22.28
CA PRO A 637 15.01 16.20 23.38
C PRO A 637 14.72 14.82 23.97
N ALA A 638 13.45 14.41 24.08
CA ALA A 638 13.01 13.12 24.59
C ALA A 638 13.22 11.98 23.57
N GLY A 639 13.28 12.33 22.27
CA GLY A 639 13.53 11.39 21.19
C GLY A 639 12.27 10.66 20.72
N ASP A 640 11.09 11.17 21.04
CA ASP A 640 9.81 10.52 20.85
C ASP A 640 8.85 11.26 19.91
N ASP A 641 9.30 12.30 19.20
CA ASP A 641 8.58 12.84 18.04
C ASP A 641 8.28 11.74 17.01
N TYR A 642 7.01 11.39 16.79
CA TYR A 642 6.63 10.34 15.87
C TYR A 642 6.81 10.76 14.41
N ASN A 643 7.41 9.87 13.63
CA ASN A 643 7.33 9.94 12.18
C ASN A 643 7.42 8.56 11.55
N ALA A 644 6.45 8.18 10.72
CA ALA A 644 6.38 6.84 10.12
C ALA A 644 7.66 6.39 9.39
N GLN A 645 8.42 7.34 8.81
CA GLN A 645 9.66 7.04 8.08
C GLN A 645 10.93 7.25 8.94
N TYR A 646 10.97 8.31 9.76
CA TYR A 646 12.20 8.75 10.43
C TYR A 646 12.25 8.44 11.93
N ASN A 647 11.11 8.30 12.61
CA ASN A 647 11.05 7.90 14.01
C ASN A 647 9.76 7.10 14.30
N PRO A 648 9.59 5.90 13.72
CA PRO A 648 8.35 5.16 13.86
C PRO A 648 8.17 4.54 15.26
N THR A 649 9.14 4.74 16.16
CA THR A 649 9.05 4.39 17.58
C THR A 649 8.56 5.52 18.47
N GLY A 650 8.53 6.76 17.97
CA GLY A 650 8.06 7.92 18.71
C GLY A 650 6.62 7.77 19.18
N THR A 651 6.29 8.49 20.23
CA THR A 651 4.99 8.53 20.91
C THR A 651 4.33 9.90 20.86
N GLU A 652 5.07 11.00 20.70
CA GLU A 652 4.49 12.34 20.49
C GLU A 652 3.99 12.46 19.04
N GLY A 653 2.69 12.69 18.85
CA GLY A 653 2.08 12.88 17.54
C GLY A 653 1.80 11.58 16.78
N ASP A 654 1.71 10.43 17.45
CA ASP A 654 1.45 9.13 16.82
C ASP A 654 -0.04 8.79 16.63
N HIS A 655 -0.90 9.71 17.09
CA HIS A 655 -2.36 9.69 16.96
C HIS A 655 -3.06 8.62 17.81
N ARG A 656 -2.35 8.03 18.78
CA ARG A 656 -2.89 7.00 19.64
C ARG A 656 -2.56 7.30 21.09
N TYR A 657 -3.57 7.45 21.94
CA TYR A 657 -3.35 7.56 23.38
C TYR A 657 -2.50 6.39 23.93
N GLN A 658 -1.47 6.73 24.70
CA GLN A 658 -0.70 5.81 25.52
C GLN A 658 -0.64 6.25 26.98
N LEU A 659 -0.42 5.25 27.86
CA LEU A 659 -0.26 5.50 29.28
C LEU A 659 0.94 6.40 29.55
N GLY A 660 0.67 7.60 30.07
CA GLY A 660 1.67 8.65 30.32
C GLY A 660 1.19 9.99 29.78
N GLU A 661 0.41 9.96 28.70
CA GLU A 661 -0.13 11.15 28.06
C GLU A 661 -1.26 11.79 28.89
N PRO A 662 -1.36 13.14 28.93
CA PRO A 662 -2.47 13.83 29.54
C PRO A 662 -3.77 13.58 28.76
N TYR A 663 -4.83 13.24 29.49
CA TYR A 663 -6.19 13.22 28.94
C TYR A 663 -7.18 13.85 29.91
N GLN A 664 -8.34 14.25 29.39
CA GLN A 664 -9.43 14.80 30.16
C GLN A 664 -10.50 13.72 30.39
N ASP A 665 -10.71 13.34 31.66
CA ASP A 665 -11.75 12.39 32.08
C ASP A 665 -13.12 13.08 32.14
N VAL A 666 -13.58 13.50 30.96
CA VAL A 666 -14.79 14.31 30.74
C VAL A 666 -15.78 13.62 29.83
N GLY A 667 -15.54 12.34 29.49
CA GLY A 667 -16.39 11.57 28.60
C GLY A 667 -16.21 11.89 27.11
N LEU A 668 -16.92 11.13 26.29
CA LEU A 668 -16.82 11.15 24.83
C LEU A 668 -17.34 12.45 24.20
N ASP A 669 -18.17 13.22 24.90
CA ASP A 669 -18.61 14.54 24.42
C ASP A 669 -17.60 15.66 24.69
N GLY A 670 -16.54 15.40 25.46
CA GLY A 670 -15.47 16.35 25.76
C GLY A 670 -15.84 17.45 26.77
N VAL A 671 -17.02 17.41 27.38
CA VAL A 671 -17.55 18.48 28.24
C VAL A 671 -17.78 17.98 29.66
N ALA A 672 -17.12 18.62 30.64
CA ALA A 672 -17.27 18.24 32.03
C ALA A 672 -18.69 18.50 32.60
N GLY A 673 -19.20 17.53 33.35
CA GLY A 673 -20.42 17.57 34.14
C GLY A 673 -21.70 17.29 33.34
N THR A 674 -21.60 16.64 32.19
CA THR A 674 -22.74 16.38 31.32
C THR A 674 -23.51 15.12 31.74
N PRO A 675 -24.82 15.04 31.45
CA PRO A 675 -25.59 13.85 31.78
C PRO A 675 -25.08 12.61 31.01
N GLN A 676 -24.74 11.56 31.76
CA GLN A 676 -24.33 10.26 31.24
C GLN A 676 -25.50 9.45 30.66
N GLN A 677 -25.23 8.59 29.67
CA GLN A 677 -26.22 7.65 29.14
C GLN A 677 -26.74 6.71 30.22
N PRO A 678 -28.07 6.49 30.32
CA PRO A 678 -28.60 5.45 31.20
C PRO A 678 -28.32 4.05 30.63
N PRO A 679 -28.41 3.00 31.47
CA PRO A 679 -28.33 1.62 31.00
C PRO A 679 -29.38 1.33 29.91
N GLY A 680 -28.92 0.82 28.77
CA GLY A 680 -29.74 0.58 27.60
C GLY A 680 -29.97 1.81 26.71
N GLY A 681 -29.16 2.86 26.85
CA GLY A 681 -29.14 4.06 26.01
C GLY A 681 -30.30 5.02 26.25
N TRP A 682 -30.24 6.16 25.56
CA TRP A 682 -31.27 7.21 25.58
C TRP A 682 -32.67 6.67 25.22
N LYS A 683 -33.69 7.01 26.01
CA LYS A 683 -35.08 6.56 25.81
C LYS A 683 -36.10 7.68 25.88
N THR A 684 -35.82 8.70 26.70
CA THR A 684 -36.74 9.81 26.94
C THR A 684 -36.00 11.14 27.00
N PRO A 685 -36.68 12.26 26.67
CA PRO A 685 -36.08 13.59 26.83
C PRO A 685 -35.59 13.83 28.27
N GLY A 686 -34.33 14.23 28.40
CA GLY A 686 -33.64 14.43 29.68
C GLY A 686 -32.69 13.30 30.08
N ASP A 687 -32.72 12.15 29.39
CA ASP A 687 -31.62 11.18 29.45
C ASP A 687 -30.34 11.80 28.85
N GLY A 688 -29.20 11.38 29.38
CA GLY A 688 -27.89 11.81 28.89
C GLY A 688 -27.41 11.08 27.63
N TYR A 689 -26.37 11.63 27.00
CA TYR A 689 -25.72 11.09 25.80
C TYR A 689 -24.26 10.74 26.03
N ASP A 690 -23.65 11.22 27.13
CA ASP A 690 -22.23 11.06 27.35
C ASP A 690 -21.87 9.69 27.93
N VAL A 691 -20.62 9.29 27.73
CA VAL A 691 -20.04 8.02 28.16
C VAL A 691 -18.62 8.25 28.65
N GLY A 692 -18.32 7.79 29.85
CA GLY A 692 -16.94 7.64 30.33
C GLY A 692 -16.53 8.66 31.39
N GLU A 693 -17.29 9.74 31.59
CA GLU A 693 -16.90 10.81 32.51
C GLU A 693 -16.67 10.31 33.95
N GLY A 694 -15.52 10.68 34.50
CA GLY A 694 -15.15 10.46 35.89
C GLY A 694 -14.84 9.00 36.23
N ASP A 695 -14.58 8.17 35.21
CA ASP A 695 -14.31 6.74 35.41
C ASP A 695 -12.82 6.44 35.69
N GLY A 696 -11.96 7.45 35.59
CA GLY A 696 -10.54 7.41 35.94
C GLY A 696 -9.66 6.70 34.91
N ARG A 697 -10.13 6.51 33.67
CA ARG A 697 -9.35 5.98 32.55
C ARG A 697 -9.70 6.70 31.25
N PHE A 698 -8.78 6.66 30.30
CA PHE A 698 -9.05 7.15 28.95
C PHE A 698 -10.15 6.32 28.28
N THR A 699 -11.28 6.95 28.00
CA THR A 699 -12.45 6.31 27.40
C THR A 699 -12.48 6.51 25.88
N VAL A 700 -12.81 5.42 25.17
CA VAL A 700 -13.05 5.41 23.73
C VAL A 700 -14.35 4.66 23.43
N SER A 701 -14.99 5.00 22.32
CA SER A 701 -16.18 4.29 21.86
C SER A 701 -15.86 2.80 21.61
N ARG A 702 -16.83 1.91 21.89
CA ARG A 702 -16.68 0.48 21.60
C ARG A 702 -16.35 0.19 20.13
N GLY A 703 -16.88 0.98 19.19
CA GLY A 703 -16.57 0.82 17.77
C GLY A 703 -15.12 1.17 17.45
N LEU A 704 -14.59 2.28 18.01
CA LEU A 704 -13.20 2.68 17.83
C LEU A 704 -12.24 1.63 18.38
N GLN A 705 -12.50 1.12 19.59
CA GLN A 705 -11.69 0.07 20.19
C GLN A 705 -11.64 -1.19 19.32
N ARG A 706 -12.77 -1.63 18.76
CA ARG A 706 -12.82 -2.82 17.91
C ARG A 706 -12.06 -2.66 16.60
N VAL A 707 -12.11 -1.47 15.99
CA VAL A 707 -11.29 -1.18 14.80
C VAL A 707 -9.80 -1.26 15.15
N TRP A 708 -9.39 -0.72 16.30
CA TRP A 708 -8.01 -0.84 16.79
C TRP A 708 -7.61 -2.29 17.13
N ASP A 709 -8.53 -3.13 17.61
CA ASP A 709 -8.24 -4.52 17.91
C ASP A 709 -7.91 -5.34 16.66
N VAL A 710 -8.44 -4.94 15.49
CA VAL A 710 -8.18 -5.58 14.19
C VAL A 710 -7.16 -4.84 13.32
N ASP A 711 -6.66 -3.70 13.79
CA ASP A 711 -5.77 -2.82 13.06
C ASP A 711 -4.39 -3.46 12.80
N PRO A 712 -3.96 -3.60 11.53
CA PRO A 712 -2.63 -4.08 11.18
C PRO A 712 -1.48 -3.38 11.91
N HIS A 713 -1.55 -2.05 12.07
CA HIS A 713 -0.55 -1.28 12.78
C HIS A 713 -0.49 -1.72 14.25
N SER A 714 -1.64 -1.69 14.93
CA SER A 714 -1.77 -2.10 16.32
C SER A 714 -1.29 -3.55 16.56
N ILE A 715 -1.54 -4.47 15.62
CA ILE A 715 -1.04 -5.85 15.68
C ILE A 715 0.50 -5.90 15.61
N VAL A 716 1.10 -5.17 14.67
CA VAL A 716 2.56 -5.13 14.50
C VAL A 716 3.23 -4.46 15.69
N ARG A 717 2.65 -3.40 16.25
CA ARG A 717 3.10 -2.76 17.50
C ARG A 717 2.84 -3.59 18.75
N ARG A 718 2.07 -4.69 18.64
CA ARG A 718 1.57 -5.53 19.75
C ARG A 718 0.69 -4.76 20.74
N TRP A 719 -0.02 -3.74 20.26
CA TRP A 719 -1.06 -3.04 21.02
C TRP A 719 -2.32 -3.91 21.12
N SER A 720 -2.71 -4.54 20.02
CA SER A 720 -3.80 -5.54 20.02
C SER A 720 -3.34 -6.83 20.70
N LYS A 721 -4.21 -7.40 21.56
CA LYS A 721 -3.98 -8.65 22.30
C LYS A 721 -4.94 -9.74 21.81
N ASP A 722 -4.66 -10.99 22.17
CA ASP A 722 -5.55 -12.14 21.94
C ASP A 722 -5.97 -12.35 20.47
N ILE A 723 -5.06 -12.06 19.53
CA ILE A 723 -5.30 -12.32 18.10
C ILE A 723 -5.22 -13.84 17.81
N PRO A 724 -5.97 -14.35 16.80
CA PRO A 724 -6.05 -15.79 16.52
C PRO A 724 -4.70 -16.49 16.31
N GLY A 725 -3.74 -15.80 15.68
CA GLY A 725 -2.38 -16.32 15.46
C GLY A 725 -1.43 -16.26 16.66
N GLY A 726 -1.90 -15.78 17.81
CA GLY A 726 -1.07 -15.45 18.96
C GLY A 726 -0.20 -14.22 18.73
N ASP A 727 0.59 -13.82 19.75
CA ASP A 727 1.47 -12.66 19.67
C ASP A 727 2.36 -12.68 18.43
N LEU A 728 2.45 -11.54 17.71
CA LEU A 728 3.44 -11.34 16.65
C LEU A 728 4.81 -11.06 17.27
N ASP A 729 5.36 -12.10 17.90
CA ASP A 729 6.67 -12.10 18.52
C ASP A 729 7.79 -11.89 17.47
N ASP A 730 9.06 -11.79 17.89
CA ASP A 730 10.14 -11.51 16.94
C ASP A 730 10.38 -12.68 15.97
N VAL A 731 10.10 -13.92 16.38
CA VAL A 731 10.20 -15.10 15.51
C VAL A 731 9.10 -15.07 14.45
N ALA A 732 7.85 -14.86 14.88
CA ALA A 732 6.68 -14.76 14.01
C ALA A 732 6.78 -13.56 13.06
N LEU A 733 7.18 -12.39 13.57
CA LEU A 733 7.43 -11.19 12.79
C LEU A 733 8.47 -11.46 11.73
N SER A 734 9.58 -12.12 12.07
CA SER A 734 10.64 -12.40 11.09
C SER A 734 10.20 -13.35 9.97
N ARG A 735 9.20 -14.19 10.19
CA ARG A 735 8.72 -15.16 9.19
C ARG A 735 7.81 -14.52 8.14
N ILE A 736 7.10 -13.44 8.48
CA ILE A 736 6.11 -12.81 7.59
C ILE A 736 6.76 -11.71 6.77
N ASP A 737 6.51 -11.72 5.46
CA ASP A 737 6.92 -10.65 4.54
C ASP A 737 5.69 -9.85 4.09
N LEU A 738 5.87 -8.53 3.93
CA LEU A 738 4.83 -7.58 3.55
C LEU A 738 5.16 -6.94 2.20
N TRP A 739 4.20 -6.96 1.28
CA TRP A 739 4.22 -6.13 0.08
C TRP A 739 2.98 -5.23 0.08
N THR A 740 3.14 -3.95 0.38
CA THR A 740 2.03 -2.99 0.34
C THR A 740 2.22 -2.00 -0.80
N ASP A 741 1.11 -1.53 -1.38
CA ASP A 741 1.16 -0.48 -2.39
C ASP A 741 0.13 0.64 -2.15
N GLY A 742 0.36 1.78 -2.80
CA GLY A 742 -0.57 2.90 -2.78
C GLY A 742 -0.26 3.95 -3.85
N GLY A 743 -1.32 4.54 -4.41
CA GLY A 743 -1.23 5.59 -5.41
C GLY A 743 -1.00 6.95 -4.75
N THR A 744 -0.10 7.76 -5.30
CA THR A 744 0.19 9.09 -4.72
C THR A 744 -0.98 10.07 -4.86
N ARG A 745 -1.93 9.81 -5.75
CA ARG A 745 -3.15 10.58 -6.05
C ARG A 745 -4.42 9.81 -5.69
N ASP A 746 -4.32 8.86 -4.77
CA ASP A 746 -5.47 8.11 -4.29
C ASP A 746 -6.32 9.00 -3.37
N LEU A 747 -7.63 9.07 -3.60
CA LEU A 747 -8.55 9.92 -2.83
C LEU A 747 -8.64 9.62 -1.33
N PHE A 748 -8.21 8.43 -0.90
CA PHE A 748 -8.23 8.01 0.50
C PHE A 748 -6.85 8.11 1.15
N ASN A 749 -5.85 8.66 0.44
CA ASN A 749 -4.46 8.70 0.90
C ASN A 749 -3.88 7.31 1.24
N PHE A 750 -4.30 6.23 0.55
CA PHE A 750 -3.85 4.87 0.90
C PHE A 750 -2.34 4.64 0.76
N MET A 751 -1.63 5.50 0.03
CA MET A 751 -0.17 5.49 0.04
C MET A 751 0.41 5.96 1.39
N VAL A 752 -0.15 7.03 1.97
CA VAL A 752 0.24 7.53 3.30
C VAL A 752 -0.14 6.52 4.37
N ASP A 753 -1.35 5.97 4.29
CA ASP A 753 -1.81 4.87 5.15
C ASP A 753 -0.83 3.67 5.14
N ALA A 754 -0.44 3.21 3.95
CA ALA A 754 0.55 2.14 3.80
C ALA A 754 1.94 2.51 4.34
N GLN A 755 2.31 3.80 4.30
CA GLN A 755 3.55 4.29 4.88
C GLN A 755 3.58 4.06 6.39
N HIS A 756 2.49 4.36 7.10
CA HIS A 756 2.38 4.15 8.55
C HIS A 756 2.44 2.66 8.93
N LEU A 757 1.79 1.78 8.15
CA LEU A 757 1.92 0.33 8.36
C LEU A 757 3.38 -0.12 8.21
N THR A 758 4.09 0.31 7.16
CA THR A 758 5.51 -0.06 7.02
C THR A 758 6.39 0.55 8.11
N GLY A 759 6.03 1.74 8.62
CA GLY A 759 6.63 2.35 9.81
C GLY A 759 6.51 1.45 11.03
N ALA A 760 5.34 0.85 11.28
CA ALA A 760 5.15 -0.09 12.39
C ALA A 760 6.10 -1.31 12.31
N PHE A 761 6.36 -1.82 11.10
CA PHE A 761 7.37 -2.87 10.87
C PHE A 761 8.80 -2.38 11.16
N ALA A 762 9.14 -1.18 10.69
CA ALA A 762 10.44 -0.55 10.96
C ALA A 762 10.68 -0.34 12.45
N ALA A 763 9.66 0.08 13.19
CA ALA A 763 9.71 0.25 14.64
C ALA A 763 9.97 -1.05 15.41
N ARG A 764 9.68 -2.20 14.79
CA ARG A 764 9.95 -3.55 15.31
C ARG A 764 11.24 -4.16 14.73
N GLY A 765 12.11 -3.34 14.12
CA GLY A 765 13.43 -3.73 13.63
C GLY A 765 13.42 -4.47 12.30
N ARG A 766 12.31 -4.46 11.55
CA ARG A 766 12.26 -5.00 10.18
C ARG A 766 12.72 -3.93 9.21
N ASP A 767 13.63 -4.30 8.32
CA ASP A 767 14.09 -3.41 7.28
C ASP A 767 13.00 -3.19 6.21
N VAL A 768 12.88 -1.96 5.71
CA VAL A 768 11.86 -1.55 4.73
C VAL A 768 12.49 -0.99 3.45
N THR A 769 11.91 -1.29 2.28
CA THR A 769 12.24 -0.65 1.00
C THR A 769 11.08 0.21 0.51
N TYR A 770 11.38 1.42 0.06
CA TYR A 770 10.44 2.31 -0.62
C TYR A 770 10.79 2.31 -2.11
N LEU A 771 9.80 2.07 -2.97
CA LEU A 771 9.94 2.16 -4.42
C LEU A 771 8.98 3.23 -4.91
N THR A 772 9.49 4.29 -5.54
CA THR A 772 8.61 5.36 -6.06
C THR A 772 7.90 4.96 -7.35
N ASP A 773 8.39 3.92 -8.02
CA ASP A 773 7.85 3.38 -9.25
C ASP A 773 8.26 1.90 -9.41
N PHE A 774 7.52 1.12 -10.20
CA PHE A 774 7.83 -0.28 -10.53
C PHE A 774 9.19 -0.48 -11.19
N GLY A 775 9.65 0.44 -12.04
CA GLY A 775 10.99 0.40 -12.63
C GLY A 775 12.12 0.64 -11.63
N ALA A 776 11.79 1.05 -10.40
CA ALA A 776 12.77 1.31 -9.35
C ALA A 776 13.34 0.03 -8.72
N ALA A 777 12.66 -1.11 -8.87
CA ALA A 777 13.09 -2.36 -8.26
C ALA A 777 14.48 -2.82 -8.80
N PRO A 778 15.32 -3.46 -7.96
CA PRO A 778 16.62 -3.98 -8.38
C PRO A 778 16.53 -4.89 -9.60
N GLY A 779 17.42 -4.70 -10.59
CA GLY A 779 17.41 -5.44 -11.85
C GLY A 779 16.56 -4.82 -12.96
N LEU A 780 15.69 -3.85 -12.64
CA LEU A 780 14.86 -3.15 -13.61
C LEU A 780 15.44 -1.79 -14.03
N ASN A 781 14.98 -1.33 -15.19
CA ASN A 781 15.33 -0.02 -15.74
C ASN A 781 14.33 1.05 -15.27
N GLY A 782 14.79 1.95 -14.40
CA GLY A 782 13.98 3.06 -13.89
C GLY A 782 13.53 4.07 -14.95
N SER A 783 14.12 4.06 -16.14
CA SER A 783 13.74 4.95 -17.26
C SER A 783 12.56 4.44 -18.09
N THR A 784 12.15 3.17 -17.92
CA THR A 784 11.04 2.55 -18.65
C THR A 784 10.09 1.83 -17.68
N PRO A 785 9.49 2.57 -16.73
CA PRO A 785 8.65 2.01 -15.67
C PRO A 785 7.42 1.25 -16.17
N GLU A 786 6.88 1.63 -17.33
CA GLU A 786 5.73 1.01 -17.97
C GLU A 786 6.00 -0.40 -18.51
N GLN A 787 7.27 -0.82 -18.55
CA GLN A 787 7.73 -2.12 -19.04
C GLN A 787 8.08 -3.07 -17.89
N TYR A 788 7.33 -3.00 -16.78
CA TYR A 788 7.57 -3.82 -15.61
C TYR A 788 7.55 -5.32 -15.94
N MET A 789 8.60 -6.03 -15.50
CA MET A 789 8.74 -7.47 -15.63
C MET A 789 9.16 -8.07 -14.29
N GLY A 790 8.19 -8.62 -13.53
CA GLY A 790 8.46 -9.14 -12.19
C GLY A 790 9.53 -10.24 -12.15
N GLY A 791 9.65 -11.04 -13.21
CA GLY A 791 10.69 -12.07 -13.35
C GLY A 791 12.13 -11.56 -13.45
N HIS A 792 12.33 -10.27 -13.77
CA HIS A 792 13.65 -9.65 -13.88
C HIS A 792 14.07 -8.88 -12.61
N THR A 793 13.18 -8.78 -11.63
CA THR A 793 13.53 -8.18 -10.34
C THR A 793 14.48 -9.09 -9.59
N ILE A 794 15.57 -8.54 -9.06
CA ILE A 794 16.50 -9.24 -8.17
C ILE A 794 15.91 -9.24 -6.77
N TRP A 795 14.97 -10.14 -6.52
CA TRP A 795 14.21 -10.24 -5.26
C TRP A 795 15.09 -10.43 -4.02
N GLU A 796 16.30 -10.96 -4.18
CA GLU A 796 17.30 -11.11 -3.12
C GLU A 796 17.89 -9.78 -2.67
N ASP A 797 17.73 -8.72 -3.46
CA ASP A 797 18.24 -7.37 -3.18
C ASP A 797 17.14 -6.43 -2.65
N LEU A 798 15.93 -6.93 -2.42
CA LEU A 798 14.82 -6.24 -1.74
C LEU A 798 14.65 -6.71 -0.29
N GLN A 799 14.08 -5.86 0.57
CA GLN A 799 13.71 -6.25 1.93
C GLN A 799 12.50 -7.20 1.97
N GLY A 800 12.23 -7.76 3.16
CA GLY A 800 10.99 -8.48 3.46
C GLY A 800 9.77 -7.58 3.63
N VAL A 801 9.95 -6.27 3.78
CA VAL A 801 8.86 -5.28 3.86
C VAL A 801 9.06 -4.25 2.75
N VAL A 802 8.09 -4.13 1.85
CA VAL A 802 8.17 -3.25 0.68
C VAL A 802 6.94 -2.34 0.62
N LEU A 803 7.18 -1.03 0.49
CA LEU A 803 6.20 -0.03 0.09
C LEU A 803 6.43 0.31 -1.38
N GLN A 804 5.55 -0.19 -2.25
CA GLN A 804 5.53 0.14 -3.67
C GLN A 804 4.57 1.31 -3.90
N ARG A 805 5.09 2.46 -4.30
CA ARG A 805 4.23 3.57 -4.76
C ARG A 805 4.01 3.47 -6.26
N TYR A 806 2.92 4.08 -6.72
CA TYR A 806 2.68 4.26 -8.14
C TYR A 806 2.06 5.64 -8.41
N GLY A 807 2.20 6.09 -9.65
CA GLY A 807 1.87 7.43 -10.07
C GLY A 807 3.11 8.26 -10.35
N LYS A 808 3.12 8.94 -11.50
CA LYS A 808 4.22 9.83 -11.86
C LYS A 808 4.32 10.99 -10.87
N ALA A 809 5.50 11.27 -10.33
CA ALA A 809 5.69 12.41 -9.43
C ALA A 809 5.32 13.75 -10.10
N ASP A 810 5.74 13.92 -11.36
CA ASP A 810 5.51 15.10 -12.19
C ASP A 810 4.69 14.74 -13.44
N PRO A 811 3.37 14.49 -13.33
CA PRO A 811 2.55 13.99 -14.43
C PRO A 811 2.26 15.09 -15.46
N THR A 812 2.14 14.69 -16.73
CA THR A 812 1.50 15.53 -17.75
C THR A 812 -0.03 15.50 -17.59
N SER A 813 -0.76 16.41 -18.25
CA SER A 813 -2.22 16.35 -18.27
C SER A 813 -2.76 15.00 -18.76
N ALA A 814 -2.13 14.40 -19.78
CA ALA A 814 -2.51 13.08 -20.27
C ALA A 814 -2.26 11.96 -19.24
N ASP A 815 -1.24 12.10 -18.39
CA ASP A 815 -0.98 11.12 -17.34
C ASP A 815 -2.06 11.16 -16.24
N ILE A 816 -2.49 12.38 -15.88
CA ILE A 816 -3.63 12.59 -14.98
C ILE A 816 -4.91 12.01 -15.61
N GLU A 817 -5.16 12.31 -16.90
CA GLU A 817 -6.34 11.83 -17.62
C GLU A 817 -6.39 10.29 -17.72
N ASN A 818 -5.23 9.63 -17.79
CA ASN A 818 -5.15 8.18 -17.80
C ASN A 818 -5.21 7.55 -16.38
N GLY A 819 -5.31 8.36 -15.33
CA GLY A 819 -5.46 7.90 -13.95
C GLY A 819 -4.16 7.57 -13.21
N SER A 820 -3.01 8.10 -13.64
CA SER A 820 -1.71 7.76 -13.01
C SER A 820 -1.67 8.15 -11.54
N GLY A 821 -1.40 7.16 -10.68
CA GLY A 821 -1.36 7.33 -9.24
C GLY A 821 -2.71 7.49 -8.55
N GLN A 822 -3.82 7.50 -9.29
CA GLN A 822 -5.16 7.57 -8.71
C GLN A 822 -5.56 6.22 -8.08
N HIS A 823 -6.77 6.10 -7.50
CA HIS A 823 -7.19 4.93 -6.71
C HIS A 823 -6.89 3.55 -7.34
N VAL A 824 -7.18 3.40 -8.63
CA VAL A 824 -6.91 2.16 -9.36
C VAL A 824 -5.55 2.21 -10.06
N GLY A 825 -5.17 3.37 -10.59
CA GLY A 825 -4.00 3.57 -11.45
C GLY A 825 -4.31 3.36 -12.93
N THR A 826 -3.31 3.60 -13.78
CA THR A 826 -3.38 3.30 -15.23
C THR A 826 -3.45 1.79 -15.50
N ALA A 827 -3.80 1.39 -16.72
CA ALA A 827 -3.80 -0.03 -17.11
C ALA A 827 -2.43 -0.72 -16.91
N SER A 828 -1.32 -0.02 -17.17
CA SER A 828 0.02 -0.54 -16.91
C SER A 828 0.35 -0.62 -15.42
N GLU A 829 -0.08 0.37 -14.62
CA GLU A 829 0.10 0.35 -13.17
C GLU A 829 -0.67 -0.83 -12.55
N ILE A 830 -1.93 -1.08 -12.94
CA ILE A 830 -2.73 -2.23 -12.45
C ILE A 830 -2.01 -3.56 -12.70
N LEU A 831 -1.49 -3.76 -13.92
CA LEU A 831 -0.77 -4.99 -14.28
C LEU A 831 0.52 -5.14 -13.47
N ALA A 832 1.26 -4.05 -13.28
CA ALA A 832 2.49 -4.05 -12.51
C ALA A 832 2.26 -4.31 -11.02
N ARG A 833 1.22 -3.71 -10.41
CA ARG A 833 0.79 -3.94 -9.03
C ARG A 833 0.55 -5.43 -8.75
N LEU A 834 -0.29 -6.05 -9.59
CA LEU A 834 -0.60 -7.48 -9.48
C LEU A 834 0.63 -8.35 -9.68
N GLN A 835 1.39 -8.11 -10.76
CA GLN A 835 2.59 -8.91 -11.04
C GLN A 835 3.62 -8.79 -9.92
N ALA A 836 3.89 -7.59 -9.42
CA ALA A 836 4.92 -7.38 -8.41
C ALA A 836 4.63 -8.14 -7.13
N ALA A 837 3.41 -8.06 -6.63
CA ALA A 837 3.00 -8.77 -5.42
C ALA A 837 2.99 -10.31 -5.61
N LEU A 838 2.60 -10.80 -6.80
CA LEU A 838 2.63 -12.23 -7.12
C LEU A 838 4.04 -12.79 -7.26
N TYR A 839 4.94 -12.08 -7.93
CA TYR A 839 6.35 -12.47 -8.05
C TYR A 839 7.07 -12.34 -6.71
N PHE A 840 6.74 -11.34 -5.89
CA PHE A 840 7.22 -11.22 -4.53
C PHE A 840 6.83 -12.45 -3.70
N ALA A 841 5.55 -12.82 -3.68
CA ALA A 841 5.08 -14.04 -3.02
C ALA A 841 5.79 -15.29 -3.57
N GLY A 842 5.83 -15.43 -4.89
CA GLY A 842 6.49 -16.53 -5.56
C GLY A 842 7.98 -16.65 -5.24
N SER A 843 8.70 -15.54 -5.05
CA SER A 843 10.13 -15.53 -4.72
C SER A 843 10.47 -16.19 -3.38
N ARG A 844 9.48 -16.37 -2.49
CA ARG A 844 9.64 -17.02 -1.18
C ARG A 844 9.51 -18.54 -1.25
N TRP A 845 8.98 -19.08 -2.35
CA TRP A 845 8.76 -20.52 -2.53
C TRP A 845 9.88 -21.15 -3.38
N PRO A 846 10.78 -21.96 -2.77
CA PRO A 846 12.01 -22.42 -3.40
C PRO A 846 11.81 -23.61 -4.34
N GLU A 847 10.62 -24.22 -4.39
CA GLU A 847 10.36 -25.46 -5.11
C GLU A 847 10.67 -25.29 -6.61
N PRO A 848 11.76 -25.90 -7.12
CA PRO A 848 12.22 -25.64 -8.49
C PRO A 848 11.26 -26.22 -9.53
N GLU A 849 10.54 -27.29 -9.19
CA GLU A 849 9.55 -27.87 -10.07
C GLU A 849 8.42 -26.89 -10.38
N LEU A 850 8.03 -26.01 -9.44
CA LEU A 850 6.99 -24.97 -9.61
C LEU A 850 7.25 -24.04 -10.78
N ARG A 851 8.50 -23.92 -11.22
CA ARG A 851 8.92 -23.06 -12.32
C ARG A 851 9.22 -23.81 -13.61
N ARG A 852 8.93 -25.10 -13.75
CA ARG A 852 9.14 -25.86 -15.00
C ARG A 852 8.03 -25.61 -16.03
N LEU A 853 8.34 -25.68 -17.32
CA LEU A 853 7.32 -25.72 -18.38
C LEU A 853 6.60 -27.07 -18.37
N VAL A 854 5.29 -27.03 -18.58
CA VAL A 854 4.46 -28.24 -18.60
C VAL A 854 3.48 -28.26 -19.75
N GLU A 855 3.06 -29.47 -20.13
CA GLU A 855 2.00 -29.72 -21.10
C GLU A 855 0.65 -29.17 -20.61
N LYS A 856 -0.25 -28.87 -21.57
CA LYS A 856 -1.60 -28.43 -21.21
C LYS A 856 -2.39 -29.62 -20.67
N SER A 857 -3.16 -29.40 -19.61
CA SER A 857 -4.04 -30.42 -19.02
C SER A 857 -4.96 -31.08 -20.05
N THR A 858 -5.38 -30.35 -21.09
CA THR A 858 -6.28 -30.85 -22.15
C THR A 858 -5.65 -31.85 -23.10
N ASP A 859 -4.32 -31.89 -23.18
CA ASP A 859 -3.60 -32.75 -24.13
C ASP A 859 -3.60 -34.20 -23.63
N LYS A 860 -3.50 -34.39 -22.31
CA LYS A 860 -3.62 -35.68 -21.62
C LYS A 860 -4.31 -35.50 -20.26
N PRO A 861 -5.64 -35.32 -20.23
CA PRO A 861 -6.37 -35.09 -18.99
C PRO A 861 -6.34 -36.34 -18.10
N ALA A 862 -6.21 -36.15 -16.78
CA ALA A 862 -6.35 -37.22 -15.81
C ALA A 862 -7.79 -37.75 -15.75
N GLU A 863 -7.95 -39.04 -15.46
CA GLU A 863 -9.26 -39.65 -15.26
C GLU A 863 -9.91 -39.14 -13.97
N ASN A 864 -11.25 -39.02 -13.98
CA ASN A 864 -12.08 -38.65 -12.82
C ASN A 864 -11.90 -37.23 -12.26
N LEU A 865 -11.25 -36.31 -12.98
CA LEU A 865 -11.25 -34.89 -12.61
C LEU A 865 -12.49 -34.16 -13.12
N GLU A 866 -12.91 -33.14 -12.38
CA GLU A 866 -13.95 -32.23 -12.86
C GLU A 866 -13.46 -31.47 -14.10
N ARG A 867 -14.38 -31.13 -15.01
CA ARG A 867 -14.02 -30.35 -16.21
C ARG A 867 -13.38 -29.01 -15.86
N CYS A 868 -13.76 -28.42 -14.73
CA CYS A 868 -13.20 -27.17 -14.24
C CYS A 868 -11.71 -27.34 -13.86
N GLU A 869 -11.32 -28.48 -13.28
CA GLU A 869 -9.93 -28.79 -12.92
C GLU A 869 -9.04 -29.01 -14.15
N ILE A 870 -9.59 -29.60 -15.21
CA ILE A 870 -8.91 -29.75 -16.49
C ILE A 870 -8.73 -28.39 -17.18
N ASN A 871 -9.77 -27.55 -17.15
CA ASN A 871 -9.76 -26.23 -17.77
C ASN A 871 -8.95 -25.19 -16.99
N GLY A 872 -8.68 -25.43 -15.71
CA GLY A 872 -7.89 -24.54 -14.85
C GLY A 872 -8.68 -23.46 -14.10
N THR A 873 -10.01 -23.48 -14.15
CA THR A 873 -10.85 -22.51 -13.42
C THR A 873 -12.11 -23.19 -12.90
N CYS A 874 -12.29 -23.21 -11.58
CA CYS A 874 -13.47 -23.74 -10.89
C CYS A 874 -14.23 -22.60 -10.20
N ILE A 875 -15.55 -22.60 -10.32
CA ILE A 875 -16.45 -21.66 -9.64
C ILE A 875 -17.50 -22.49 -8.91
N PHE A 876 -17.72 -22.24 -7.63
CA PHE A 876 -18.68 -22.97 -6.79
C PHE A 876 -19.14 -22.09 -5.63
N ASP A 877 -20.30 -22.41 -5.05
CA ASP A 877 -20.74 -21.79 -3.80
C ASP A 877 -20.14 -22.52 -2.61
N PHE A 878 -19.58 -21.77 -1.66
CA PHE A 878 -19.10 -22.27 -0.38
C PHE A 878 -20.05 -21.83 0.73
N THR A 879 -20.47 -22.78 1.56
CA THR A 879 -21.33 -22.54 2.73
C THR A 879 -20.56 -22.90 3.98
N SER A 880 -20.39 -21.92 4.86
CA SER A 880 -19.78 -22.11 6.19
C SER A 880 -20.66 -22.93 7.13
N THR A 881 -20.09 -23.40 8.24
CA THR A 881 -20.80 -24.15 9.28
C THR A 881 -21.91 -23.34 9.95
N PHE A 882 -21.80 -22.01 9.97
CA PHE A 882 -22.82 -21.08 10.45
C PHE A 882 -23.78 -20.61 9.36
N GLY A 883 -23.72 -21.20 8.16
CA GLY A 883 -24.74 -21.07 7.12
C GLY A 883 -24.59 -19.87 6.20
N ARG A 884 -23.53 -19.07 6.31
CA ARG A 884 -23.21 -18.04 5.29
C ARG A 884 -22.76 -18.74 4.00
N MET A 885 -23.44 -18.44 2.90
CA MET A 885 -23.14 -18.93 1.56
C MET A 885 -22.62 -17.80 0.67
N GLY A 886 -21.55 -18.05 -0.08
CA GLY A 886 -21.02 -17.13 -1.08
C GLY A 886 -20.28 -17.86 -2.21
N PRO A 887 -20.20 -17.27 -3.41
CA PRO A 887 -19.45 -17.85 -4.52
C PRO A 887 -17.95 -17.80 -4.22
N VAL A 888 -17.21 -18.74 -4.79
CA VAL A 888 -15.75 -18.79 -4.77
C VAL A 888 -15.29 -19.11 -6.17
N ALA A 889 -14.25 -18.41 -6.64
CA ALA A 889 -13.54 -18.79 -7.85
C ALA A 889 -12.14 -19.31 -7.48
N VAL A 890 -11.68 -20.34 -8.18
CA VAL A 890 -10.35 -20.93 -8.00
C VAL A 890 -9.70 -21.08 -9.35
N ASN A 891 -8.56 -20.42 -9.55
CA ASN A 891 -7.69 -20.63 -10.69
C ASN A 891 -6.61 -21.64 -10.31
N LEU A 892 -6.54 -22.70 -11.10
CA LEU A 892 -5.58 -23.79 -10.94
C LEU A 892 -4.42 -23.58 -11.91
N PRO A 893 -3.19 -23.92 -11.49
CA PRO A 893 -2.01 -23.65 -12.29
C PRO A 893 -1.95 -24.52 -13.55
N PRO A 894 -1.19 -24.10 -14.58
CA PRO A 894 -0.97 -24.90 -15.78
C PRO A 894 -0.45 -26.31 -15.43
N GLY A 895 -1.02 -27.32 -16.08
CA GLY A 895 -0.72 -28.73 -15.86
C GLY A 895 -1.44 -29.39 -14.67
N TYR A 896 -2.24 -28.66 -13.89
CA TYR A 896 -2.95 -29.23 -12.73
C TYR A 896 -3.82 -30.44 -13.11
N GLY A 897 -4.55 -30.38 -14.24
CA GLY A 897 -5.41 -31.47 -14.69
C GLY A 897 -4.69 -32.56 -15.51
N HIS A 898 -3.38 -32.47 -15.70
CA HIS A 898 -2.63 -33.37 -16.57
C HIS A 898 -2.36 -34.72 -15.90
N ALA A 899 -2.58 -35.84 -16.60
CA ALA A 899 -2.48 -37.20 -16.05
C ALA A 899 -1.12 -37.50 -15.40
N ASP A 900 -0.04 -36.95 -15.95
CA ASP A 900 1.32 -37.19 -15.48
C ASP A 900 1.76 -36.30 -14.30
N LEU A 901 0.94 -35.30 -13.92
CA LEU A 901 1.26 -34.30 -12.90
C LEU A 901 0.39 -34.44 -11.64
N GLN A 902 -0.38 -35.51 -11.50
CA GLN A 902 -1.36 -35.67 -10.41
C GLN A 902 -0.76 -35.82 -9.00
N THR A 903 0.53 -36.12 -8.88
CA THR A 903 1.22 -36.18 -7.58
C THR A 903 1.67 -34.80 -7.08
N ARG A 904 1.58 -33.78 -7.93
CA ARG A 904 2.09 -32.45 -7.64
C ARG A 904 1.12 -31.63 -6.80
N ARG A 905 1.70 -30.90 -5.85
CA ARG A 905 1.04 -29.98 -4.93
C ARG A 905 1.52 -28.56 -5.19
N TYR A 906 0.71 -27.57 -4.82
CA TYR A 906 0.94 -26.17 -5.16
C TYR A 906 0.73 -25.24 -3.97
N PRO A 907 1.48 -24.12 -3.88
CA PRO A 907 1.17 -23.05 -2.94
C PRO A 907 -0.18 -22.42 -3.26
N VAL A 908 -0.77 -21.71 -2.29
CA VAL A 908 -2.10 -21.10 -2.40
C VAL A 908 -2.02 -19.59 -2.16
N ILE A 909 -2.63 -18.81 -3.06
CA ILE A 909 -2.77 -17.37 -2.92
C ILE A 909 -4.26 -17.07 -2.74
N TYR A 910 -4.63 -16.53 -1.58
CA TYR A 910 -5.98 -16.03 -1.34
C TYR A 910 -6.05 -14.57 -1.76
N LEU A 911 -6.93 -14.27 -2.71
CA LEU A 911 -7.07 -12.95 -3.32
C LEU A 911 -8.45 -12.35 -3.00
N MET A 912 -8.45 -11.23 -2.30
CA MET A 912 -9.62 -10.49 -1.88
C MET A 912 -9.94 -9.34 -2.85
N HIS A 913 -11.17 -9.28 -3.35
CA HIS A 913 -11.62 -8.26 -4.28
C HIS A 913 -11.94 -6.92 -3.60
N GLY A 914 -12.01 -5.86 -4.41
CA GLY A 914 -12.34 -4.51 -3.99
C GLY A 914 -13.82 -4.28 -3.74
N TYR A 915 -14.14 -3.08 -3.26
CA TYR A 915 -15.49 -2.69 -2.88
C TYR A 915 -16.41 -2.72 -4.11
N GLY A 916 -17.56 -3.40 -4.00
CA GLY A 916 -18.50 -3.50 -5.11
C GLY A 916 -18.28 -4.61 -6.13
N GLN A 917 -17.20 -5.38 -6.01
CA GLN A 917 -16.87 -6.51 -6.90
C GLN A 917 -17.39 -7.83 -6.34
N GLU A 918 -17.27 -8.89 -7.15
CA GLU A 918 -17.46 -10.29 -6.77
C GLU A 918 -16.26 -11.15 -7.20
N PRO A 919 -16.05 -12.37 -6.67
CA PRO A 919 -14.90 -13.22 -7.01
C PRO A 919 -14.66 -13.45 -8.50
N GLN A 920 -15.73 -13.54 -9.29
CA GLN A 920 -15.68 -13.80 -10.72
C GLN A 920 -15.08 -12.63 -11.52
N ASP A 921 -15.22 -11.39 -11.03
CA ASP A 921 -14.65 -10.20 -11.68
C ASP A 921 -13.12 -10.28 -11.75
N LEU A 922 -12.48 -10.87 -10.73
CA LEU A 922 -11.03 -11.04 -10.65
C LEU A 922 -10.55 -12.39 -11.19
N ALA A 923 -11.42 -13.41 -11.20
CA ALA A 923 -11.09 -14.73 -11.75
C ALA A 923 -10.66 -14.66 -13.23
N ALA A 924 -11.16 -13.67 -13.99
CA ALA A 924 -10.76 -13.42 -15.38
C ALA A 924 -9.25 -13.10 -15.53
N ALA A 925 -8.61 -12.54 -14.50
CA ALA A 925 -7.15 -12.35 -14.48
C ALA A 925 -6.40 -13.70 -14.49
N GLY A 926 -7.06 -14.81 -14.16
CA GLY A 926 -6.51 -16.16 -14.17
C GLY A 926 -5.79 -16.57 -15.44
N LEU A 927 -6.29 -16.14 -16.61
CA LEU A 927 -5.65 -16.43 -17.89
C LEU A 927 -4.27 -15.77 -18.01
N ILE A 928 -4.14 -14.54 -17.51
CA ILE A 928 -2.86 -13.81 -17.48
C ILE A 928 -1.91 -14.51 -16.51
N LEU A 929 -2.40 -14.93 -15.34
CA LEU A 929 -1.60 -15.64 -14.34
C LEU A 929 -1.08 -16.98 -14.86
N GLN A 930 -1.96 -17.77 -15.48
CA GLN A 930 -1.59 -19.03 -16.10
C GLN A 930 -0.55 -18.84 -17.21
N ALA A 931 -0.65 -17.76 -18.00
CA ALA A 931 0.36 -17.43 -19.00
C ALA A 931 1.73 -17.15 -18.36
N LEU A 932 1.79 -16.35 -17.28
CA LEU A 932 3.03 -16.06 -16.56
C LEU A 932 3.65 -17.31 -15.91
N MET A 933 2.82 -18.24 -15.41
CA MET A 933 3.26 -19.48 -14.76
C MET A 933 3.79 -20.54 -15.75
N ASN A 934 3.52 -20.40 -17.04
CA ASN A 934 3.97 -21.32 -18.10
C ASN A 934 4.56 -20.59 -19.31
N ASP A 935 5.11 -19.39 -19.08
CA ASP A 935 5.75 -18.59 -20.12
C ASP A 935 7.02 -19.29 -20.61
N GLY A 936 7.02 -19.67 -21.89
CA GLY A 936 8.16 -20.29 -22.57
C GLY A 936 9.28 -19.31 -22.93
N GLN A 937 9.07 -18.00 -22.77
CA GLN A 937 10.09 -16.96 -22.95
C GLN A 937 10.83 -16.61 -21.66
N ALA A 938 10.26 -16.95 -20.51
CA ALA A 938 10.96 -16.92 -19.23
C ALA A 938 11.75 -18.23 -19.02
N SER A 939 12.81 -18.20 -18.23
CA SER A 939 13.50 -19.39 -17.73
C SER A 939 12.99 -19.81 -16.35
N THR A 940 13.49 -20.93 -15.84
CA THR A 940 13.28 -21.35 -14.45
C THR A 940 13.70 -20.31 -13.40
N ARG A 941 14.57 -19.33 -13.74
CA ARG A 941 14.93 -18.20 -12.85
C ARG A 941 13.87 -17.09 -12.86
N SER A 942 13.28 -16.80 -14.02
CA SER A 942 12.40 -15.64 -14.25
C SER A 942 10.91 -15.98 -14.20
N ARG A 943 10.53 -17.25 -14.34
CA ARG A 943 9.12 -17.68 -14.45
C ARG A 943 8.39 -17.61 -13.10
N LEU A 944 7.15 -17.11 -13.12
CA LEU A 944 6.29 -17.13 -11.93
C LEU A 944 6.06 -18.58 -11.49
N PRO A 945 6.26 -18.94 -10.21
CA PRO A 945 5.97 -20.29 -9.76
C PRO A 945 4.48 -20.59 -9.87
N LYS A 946 4.17 -21.81 -10.30
CA LYS A 946 2.81 -22.34 -10.36
C LYS A 946 2.16 -22.34 -8.97
N ALA A 947 1.01 -21.69 -8.84
CA ALA A 947 0.24 -21.58 -7.61
C ALA A 947 -1.27 -21.73 -7.89
N ILE A 948 -2.02 -22.16 -6.87
CA ILE A 948 -3.48 -22.08 -6.85
C ILE A 948 -3.85 -20.67 -6.39
N VAL A 949 -4.82 -20.02 -7.06
CA VAL A 949 -5.32 -18.71 -6.66
C VAL A 949 -6.81 -18.82 -6.32
N VAL A 950 -7.18 -18.47 -5.09
CA VAL A 950 -8.54 -18.54 -4.55
C VAL A 950 -9.08 -17.13 -4.40
N TYR A 951 -10.17 -16.81 -5.09
CA TYR A 951 -10.83 -15.51 -5.02
C TYR A 951 -11.95 -15.58 -3.99
N VAL A 952 -11.81 -14.76 -2.94
CA VAL A 952 -12.66 -14.77 -1.75
C VAL A 952 -13.82 -13.79 -1.93
N ASP A 953 -15.04 -14.21 -1.57
CA ASP A 953 -16.23 -13.36 -1.62
C ASP A 953 -16.27 -12.39 -0.43
N GLY A 954 -16.05 -11.11 -0.70
CA GLY A 954 -16.22 -10.02 0.26
C GLY A 954 -17.50 -9.21 0.05
N ARG A 955 -18.38 -9.63 -0.85
CA ARG A 955 -19.65 -8.96 -1.17
C ARG A 955 -20.68 -9.21 -0.07
N CYS A 956 -21.43 -8.17 0.30
CA CYS A 956 -22.56 -8.32 1.24
C CYS A 956 -23.66 -9.19 0.64
N ARG A 957 -24.22 -10.10 1.45
CA ARG A 957 -25.29 -11.02 1.02
C ARG A 957 -26.46 -11.02 2.01
N GLU A 958 -27.47 -11.83 1.69
CA GLU A 958 -28.50 -12.19 2.65
C GLU A 958 -28.05 -13.44 3.41
N ASN A 959 -28.15 -13.41 4.73
CA ASN A 959 -27.82 -14.54 5.58
C ASN A 959 -28.84 -15.68 5.42
N ALA A 960 -28.63 -16.80 6.11
CA ALA A 960 -29.52 -17.97 6.03
C ALA A 960 -30.98 -17.70 6.44
N ALA A 961 -31.23 -16.62 7.19
CA ALA A 961 -32.57 -16.17 7.58
C ALA A 961 -33.20 -15.17 6.58
N GLY A 962 -32.54 -14.88 5.45
CA GLY A 962 -32.97 -13.90 4.46
C GLY A 962 -32.83 -12.46 4.93
N LYS A 963 -31.95 -12.19 5.90
CA LYS A 963 -31.66 -10.83 6.40
C LYS A 963 -30.38 -10.29 5.77
N ALA A 964 -30.36 -9.00 5.48
CA ALA A 964 -29.18 -8.34 4.94
C ALA A 964 -28.02 -8.35 5.94
N GLU A 965 -26.87 -8.88 5.51
CA GLU A 965 -25.61 -8.84 6.26
C GLU A 965 -25.12 -7.40 6.41
N CYS A 966 -25.07 -6.68 5.28
CA CYS A 966 -24.61 -5.30 5.11
C CYS A 966 -25.07 -4.79 3.74
N LEU A 967 -24.59 -3.63 3.28
CA LEU A 967 -25.00 -3.04 2.01
C LEU A 967 -24.21 -3.59 0.84
N GLN A 968 -22.90 -3.34 0.79
CA GLN A 968 -22.11 -3.55 -0.42
C GLN A 968 -20.81 -4.32 -0.19
N GLY A 969 -20.05 -3.97 0.86
CA GLY A 969 -18.77 -4.59 1.17
C GLY A 969 -18.66 -4.99 2.65
N THR A 970 -18.08 -6.15 2.89
CA THR A 970 -17.89 -6.72 4.23
C THR A 970 -16.56 -6.33 4.88
N PHE A 971 -15.64 -5.71 4.14
CA PHE A 971 -14.25 -5.45 4.56
C PHE A 971 -13.51 -6.69 5.09
N TYR A 972 -14.02 -7.89 4.80
CA TYR A 972 -13.52 -9.16 5.31
C TYR A 972 -13.44 -9.22 6.85
N GLY A 973 -14.20 -8.38 7.54
CA GLY A 973 -14.29 -8.33 9.00
C GLY A 973 -15.40 -9.22 9.56
N ASP A 974 -15.26 -9.55 10.84
CA ASP A 974 -16.34 -10.16 11.62
C ASP A 974 -17.23 -9.06 12.21
N SER A 975 -18.51 -9.09 11.84
CA SER A 975 -19.45 -8.04 12.22
C SER A 975 -19.85 -8.14 13.69
N VAL A 976 -19.95 -6.98 14.34
CA VAL A 976 -20.51 -6.82 15.70
C VAL A 976 -22.00 -7.13 15.77
N ARG A 977 -22.70 -7.10 14.64
CA ARG A 977 -24.13 -7.35 14.57
C ARG A 977 -24.39 -8.85 14.51
N GLU A 978 -25.36 -9.33 15.30
CA GLU A 978 -25.78 -10.74 15.28
C GLU A 978 -26.19 -11.23 13.88
N GLN A 979 -26.81 -10.35 13.09
CA GLN A 979 -27.24 -10.65 11.71
C GLN A 979 -26.18 -10.32 10.65
N GLY A 980 -25.02 -9.80 11.07
CA GLY A 980 -23.94 -9.41 10.18
C GLY A 980 -23.06 -10.60 9.77
N PRO A 981 -22.18 -10.40 8.77
CA PRO A 981 -21.30 -11.44 8.27
C PRO A 981 -20.15 -11.71 9.25
N GLN A 982 -19.66 -12.95 9.30
CA GLN A 982 -18.46 -13.35 10.05
C GLN A 982 -17.38 -13.76 9.03
N MET A 983 -16.78 -12.78 8.36
CA MET A 983 -15.97 -13.03 7.17
C MET A 983 -14.58 -13.58 7.43
N GLU A 984 -13.97 -13.29 8.57
CA GLU A 984 -12.70 -13.91 8.93
C GLU A 984 -12.93 -15.41 9.15
N GLN A 985 -13.95 -15.77 9.94
CA GLN A 985 -14.31 -17.17 10.17
C GLN A 985 -14.72 -17.89 8.88
N TRP A 986 -15.52 -17.22 8.03
CA TRP A 986 -15.90 -17.76 6.72
C TRP A 986 -14.66 -18.07 5.86
N MET A 987 -13.68 -17.17 5.86
CA MET A 987 -12.44 -17.38 5.13
C MET A 987 -11.61 -18.52 5.72
N LEU A 988 -11.48 -18.64 7.04
CA LEU A 988 -10.73 -19.72 7.67
C LEU A 988 -11.33 -21.10 7.33
N GLU A 989 -12.66 -21.23 7.36
CA GLU A 989 -13.32 -22.47 6.92
C GLU A 989 -13.16 -22.73 5.41
N LEU A 990 -13.13 -21.67 4.60
CA LEU A 990 -12.85 -21.77 3.16
C LEU A 990 -11.42 -22.29 2.92
N MET A 991 -10.44 -21.86 3.73
CA MET A 991 -9.07 -22.36 3.62
C MET A 991 -9.01 -23.88 3.86
N ASP A 992 -9.69 -24.37 4.89
CA ASP A 992 -9.82 -25.80 5.18
C ASP A 992 -10.49 -26.55 4.02
N HIS A 993 -11.55 -25.99 3.44
CA HIS A 993 -12.21 -26.57 2.27
C HIS A 993 -11.26 -26.66 1.07
N VAL A 994 -10.47 -25.62 0.82
CA VAL A 994 -9.49 -25.58 -0.28
C VAL A 994 -8.42 -26.65 -0.09
N ASP A 995 -7.89 -26.83 1.12
CA ASP A 995 -6.87 -27.84 1.41
C ASP A 995 -7.40 -29.28 1.33
N GLN A 996 -8.68 -29.48 1.63
CA GLN A 996 -9.34 -30.79 1.50
C GLN A 996 -9.69 -31.12 0.04
N ARG A 997 -10.05 -30.11 -0.76
CA ARG A 997 -10.52 -30.29 -2.14
C ARG A 997 -9.39 -30.29 -3.17
N PHE A 998 -8.37 -29.46 -2.99
CA PHE A 998 -7.32 -29.24 -3.98
C PHE A 998 -5.95 -29.73 -3.48
N ARG A 999 -5.02 -29.95 -4.43
CA ARG A 999 -3.66 -30.41 -4.10
C ARG A 999 -2.77 -29.25 -3.64
N THR A 1000 -2.92 -28.85 -2.39
CA THR A 1000 -2.14 -27.77 -1.78
C THR A 1000 -0.82 -28.30 -1.17
N LEU A 1001 0.22 -27.46 -1.14
CA LEU A 1001 1.46 -27.73 -0.39
C LEU A 1001 1.21 -27.52 1.10
N GLY A 1002 1.80 -28.40 1.91
CA GLY A 1002 1.85 -28.24 3.36
C GLY A 1002 3.17 -27.59 3.79
N GLU A 1003 3.32 -27.40 5.10
CA GLU A 1003 4.45 -26.66 5.65
C GLU A 1003 5.81 -27.31 5.38
N THR A 1004 6.82 -26.49 5.09
CA THR A 1004 8.22 -26.91 5.01
C THR A 1004 9.14 -26.01 5.83
N GLU A 1005 10.39 -26.41 6.01
CA GLU A 1005 11.42 -25.59 6.64
C GLU A 1005 12.58 -25.36 5.66
N VAL A 1006 12.99 -24.10 5.53
CA VAL A 1006 14.08 -23.67 4.64
C VAL A 1006 15.15 -22.92 5.43
N ASN A 1007 16.38 -22.91 4.92
CA ASN A 1007 17.41 -21.99 5.39
C ASN A 1007 17.21 -20.65 4.67
N TRP A 1008 16.89 -19.60 5.43
CA TRP A 1008 16.70 -18.25 4.90
C TRP A 1008 17.89 -17.38 5.32
N ALA A 1009 18.65 -16.90 4.34
CA ALA A 1009 19.73 -15.96 4.57
C ALA A 1009 19.17 -14.54 4.60
N GLU A 1010 19.43 -13.80 5.67
CA GLU A 1010 19.09 -12.37 5.79
C GLU A 1010 20.25 -11.49 5.42
#